data_AF-R9MHB0-F1
#
_entry.id   AF-R9MHB0-F1
#
_cell.length_a   1.000
_cell.length_b   1.000
_cell.length_c   1.000
_cell.angle_alpha   90.00
_cell.angle_beta   90.00
_cell.angle_gamma   90.00
#
_symmetry.space_group_name_H-M   'P 1'
#
loop_
_entity.id
_entity.type
_entity.pdbx_description
1 polymer ?
#
loop_
_entity_poly.entity_id
_entity_poly.type
_entity_poly.pdbx_seq_one_letter_code
_entity_poly.pdbx_strand_id
1 'polypeptide(L)'
;MKKSNRKRFGTFFLSLLLIFCLCAAPIQSAVVHAEEDVDVKENVEQPKDETADLLEIGGGGGIPSSEENGVENPEIQMEEPSQIQQEKAAPENVPDAEPENVSEPEPAADAAEAEPQALTDEEAVPADPARLVYGDENLPNKDAFVLMILGDGFTKTEQDKFYAEADKTAKYIMETSPWDEFKDVVKFYAKGVISNESGAKGDKAKNQEEADKDKRDTYFGASFWTYGAQRGLSLSDDGAKKIPALKQQFLPEADYAVVLVNSTTYGGIGGEYCTASLNSESLEMMLHEMGHTIGRLGDEYWPGSGTEYWPNMTQETDPEKIKWARFIGKNGVGIYEYDNGGDGWYRPHENCKMRFLGKQYAFCEVCKEGLRKAFCKSTTQTKLFFQTYADILYETSEGKDMSKYFIVRKGDKEATGDTLGQAFHLTYKDLEGNEVPVPAKAGTYKVEATFDGNETYGACSAAAEYTIELPDLITLGVESKVFDGKPAALDVKVKYDKEYEVKYHYTGVVPYAAEITYDYDSTEAPIKPGRYTVEVSAYDKASGTKISRKFKDYQIKFKSTNVIDNNSKEYVGTQPYTNNKTIVLTGEGFTADEQDKFEKKAAEYIKYFRNKEPYKEADIYFNYSTVEAVSDQSGIGKQAKNTYFELTYDDNGKIVLPKEEGKAVQGAMYIGNNVVTSFYKAAIVIVNDENVKEGAAFTNKRFTVFAGMNENDMEFAANEILNYFNGDDEGYRAVTAEQKKAQRIQFLKAVFCHWYGTDCAPILSRAYDEKFVENGKPVDLAPYFHTYVSGKDVPVKYIISYYENNNGKLGKKLSSAPFAAGTYYAEAVLDTNGKETIPVEVDGKTYKLAKIRGRTSFTIQPNGTTTVNQPKTLTLSKTSYKYDGKVKKPSVTVKDTAGKVIPASNYTVTYAKGRKNVGVYSVKVSFKGQYKGTLSKSFKIVPKTTSMKSVKGGKKSLTVKWKKQAKQTTGYQIQYSVKKKFTSGVKSVTIKKNKTTSKKITKLKKNKKYYVRIRTYKTVKVNGKSTKIYSSWSKVKSAKTRK
;
A
#
# COMPACT_ATOMS: atom_id res chain seq x y z
N MET A 1 -20.47 38.63 39.35
CA MET A 1 -20.77 38.55 40.79
C MET A 1 -19.71 37.69 41.49
N LYS A 2 -19.16 38.21 42.61
CA LYS A 2 -18.35 37.57 43.69
C LYS A 2 -17.14 36.70 43.29
N LYS A 3 -15.90 37.23 43.33
CA LYS A 3 -15.00 37.43 44.50
C LYS A 3 -14.43 36.13 45.12
N SER A 4 -13.12 35.95 44.94
CA SER A 4 -12.12 35.75 46.02
C SER A 4 -10.73 35.63 45.36
N ASN A 5 -9.91 36.69 45.36
CA ASN A 5 -8.83 36.94 46.34
C ASN A 5 -7.85 35.76 46.49
N ARG A 6 -6.52 35.92 46.58
CA ARG A 6 -5.56 37.04 46.50
C ARG A 6 -4.27 36.44 47.10
N LYS A 7 -3.11 36.88 46.62
CA LYS A 7 -1.80 37.04 47.33
C LYS A 7 -0.70 36.05 46.89
N ARG A 8 0.57 36.45 46.79
CA ARG A 8 1.29 37.75 46.64
C ARG A 8 2.79 37.42 46.83
N PHE A 9 3.64 38.26 46.25
CA PHE A 9 5.07 38.48 46.56
C PHE A 9 6.05 37.34 46.20
N GLY A 10 7.23 37.59 45.64
CA GLY A 10 7.93 38.86 45.38
C GLY A 10 9.45 38.61 45.40
N THR A 11 10.11 39.02 44.31
CA THR A 11 11.37 39.79 44.21
C THR A 11 12.49 39.63 45.24
N PHE A 12 13.75 39.47 44.76
CA PHE A 12 15.02 40.20 45.09
C PHE A 12 16.24 39.35 44.61
N PHE A 13 17.03 39.74 43.60
CA PHE A 13 18.16 40.70 43.51
C PHE A 13 19.54 40.20 44.02
N LEU A 14 20.48 40.14 43.05
CA LEU A 14 21.88 40.64 43.04
C LEU A 14 23.09 39.91 43.67
N SER A 15 24.16 39.87 42.84
CA SER A 15 25.60 40.04 43.15
C SER A 15 26.40 38.87 43.74
N LEU A 16 27.70 38.63 43.45
CA LEU A 16 28.67 39.05 42.43
C LEU A 16 30.00 38.27 42.71
N LEU A 17 30.70 37.82 41.67
CA LEU A 17 32.15 37.56 41.46
C LEU A 17 33.06 36.90 42.52
N LEU A 18 33.90 35.94 42.08
CA LEU A 18 35.36 36.11 41.81
C LEU A 18 35.95 34.88 41.04
N ILE A 19 36.32 34.99 39.75
CA ILE A 19 37.66 35.18 39.10
C ILE A 19 38.60 33.94 39.05
N PHE A 20 38.87 33.44 37.82
CA PHE A 20 40.19 33.34 37.10
C PHE A 20 39.98 32.55 35.78
N CYS A 21 39.92 33.19 34.60
CA CYS A 21 40.96 33.30 33.53
C CYS A 21 41.52 31.94 33.03
N LEU A 22 41.58 31.60 31.73
CA LEU A 22 41.87 32.35 30.49
C LEU A 22 41.07 31.75 29.29
N CYS A 23 40.42 32.58 28.45
CA CYS A 23 40.83 33.04 27.09
C CYS A 23 40.96 31.92 26.03
N ALA A 24 40.38 31.94 24.83
CA ALA A 24 39.67 32.98 24.07
C ALA A 24 38.79 32.31 22.98
N ALA A 25 37.66 32.93 22.66
CA ALA A 25 37.02 32.89 21.33
C ALA A 25 37.43 34.20 20.59
N PRO A 26 36.90 34.65 19.43
CA PRO A 26 35.92 34.05 18.50
C PRO A 26 36.13 34.42 16.98
N ILE A 27 35.17 34.02 16.11
CA ILE A 27 34.51 34.83 15.05
C ILE A 27 35.19 35.16 13.67
N GLN A 28 34.40 34.89 12.61
CA GLN A 28 34.22 35.54 11.27
C GLN A 28 35.39 35.78 10.29
N SER A 29 35.15 35.41 9.01
CA SER A 29 35.16 36.28 7.80
C SER A 29 34.91 35.41 6.55
N ALA A 30 33.93 35.67 5.68
CA ALA A 30 33.87 36.68 4.61
C ALA A 30 34.80 36.40 3.39
N VAL A 31 34.14 36.06 2.27
CA VAL A 31 34.29 36.38 0.82
C VAL A 31 35.63 36.88 0.21
N VAL A 32 35.87 36.37 -1.02
CA VAL A 32 36.49 36.93 -2.26
C VAL A 32 37.91 36.43 -2.69
N HIS A 33 37.94 36.03 -3.97
CA HIS A 33 38.99 35.79 -4.98
C HIS A 33 40.47 36.20 -4.74
N ALA A 34 41.36 35.37 -5.27
CA ALA A 34 42.40 35.68 -6.29
C ALA A 34 42.94 34.31 -6.80
N GLU A 35 42.86 33.96 -8.09
CA GLU A 35 43.84 34.27 -9.15
C GLU A 35 45.28 33.86 -8.81
N GLU A 36 45.80 32.84 -9.51
CA GLU A 36 47.05 32.96 -10.26
C GLU A 36 47.18 31.85 -11.31
N ASP A 37 47.56 32.31 -12.50
CA ASP A 37 47.71 31.64 -13.79
C ASP A 37 48.90 30.66 -13.88
N VAL A 38 48.93 29.83 -14.93
CA VAL A 38 49.87 29.96 -16.08
C VAL A 38 49.80 28.73 -16.99
N ASP A 39 49.28 29.01 -18.19
CA ASP A 39 49.65 28.62 -19.56
C ASP A 39 49.77 27.18 -20.10
N VAL A 40 48.85 26.92 -21.04
CA VAL A 40 49.03 26.66 -22.49
C VAL A 40 49.86 25.43 -22.92
N LYS A 41 49.18 24.49 -23.61
CA LYS A 41 49.42 24.24 -25.05
C LYS A 41 48.30 23.42 -25.70
N GLU A 42 47.83 23.97 -26.82
CA GLU A 42 47.04 23.34 -27.86
C GLU A 42 47.65 22.00 -28.31
N ASN A 43 46.79 21.04 -28.66
CA ASN A 43 46.95 20.39 -29.95
C ASN A 43 45.61 19.89 -30.49
N VAL A 44 45.29 20.41 -31.67
CA VAL A 44 44.22 20.03 -32.57
C VAL A 44 44.61 18.73 -33.28
N GLU A 45 43.71 17.75 -33.32
CA GLU A 45 43.63 16.78 -34.42
C GLU A 45 42.23 16.14 -34.47
N GLN A 46 41.39 16.61 -35.39
CA GLN A 46 40.46 15.77 -36.17
C GLN A 46 41.25 15.16 -37.36
N PRO A 47 40.77 14.18 -38.16
CA PRO A 47 39.40 13.62 -38.27
C PRO A 47 39.33 12.07 -38.42
N LYS A 48 38.12 11.48 -38.42
CA LYS A 48 37.54 10.78 -39.59
C LYS A 48 36.27 9.99 -39.25
N ASP A 49 35.31 10.12 -40.18
CA ASP A 49 34.18 9.24 -40.43
C ASP A 49 34.53 7.75 -40.32
N GLU A 50 33.61 6.98 -39.74
CA GLU A 50 33.22 5.69 -40.31
C GLU A 50 31.75 5.38 -39.95
N THR A 51 30.97 5.27 -41.02
CA THR A 51 29.60 4.78 -41.13
C THR A 51 29.47 3.31 -40.71
N ALA A 52 28.43 2.94 -39.95
CA ALA A 52 27.82 1.60 -40.02
C ALA A 52 26.45 1.55 -39.30
N ASP A 53 25.40 1.49 -40.12
CA ASP A 53 24.15 0.73 -40.01
C ASP A 53 23.58 0.30 -38.64
N LEU A 54 22.44 0.94 -38.32
CA LEU A 54 21.12 0.36 -38.08
C LEU A 54 21.04 -1.11 -37.59
N LEU A 55 20.57 -1.27 -36.35
CA LEU A 55 19.70 -2.36 -35.94
C LEU A 55 18.49 -1.75 -35.21
N GLU A 56 17.35 -1.75 -35.92
CA GLU A 56 16.03 -1.43 -35.40
C GLU A 56 15.66 -2.37 -34.25
N ILE A 57 15.20 -1.81 -33.14
CA ILE A 57 14.51 -2.55 -32.07
C ILE A 57 13.11 -1.97 -32.00
N GLY A 58 12.14 -2.75 -32.49
CA GLY A 58 10.76 -2.33 -32.69
C GLY A 58 10.02 -2.01 -31.39
N GLY A 59 9.60 -0.74 -31.26
CA GLY A 59 8.50 -0.33 -30.39
C GLY A 59 7.21 -0.34 -31.18
N GLY A 60 6.29 -1.25 -30.85
CA GLY A 60 4.98 -1.37 -31.48
C GLY A 60 3.87 -0.84 -30.59
N GLY A 61 3.09 0.11 -31.12
CA GLY A 61 1.88 0.63 -30.48
C GLY A 61 1.47 2.05 -30.90
N GLY A 62 1.87 2.52 -32.09
CA GLY A 62 1.41 3.79 -32.66
C GLY A 62 0.26 3.57 -33.65
N ILE A 63 -0.83 4.30 -33.46
CA ILE A 63 -1.99 4.39 -34.37
C ILE A 63 -1.54 5.10 -35.66
N PRO A 64 -1.77 4.55 -36.88
CA PRO A 64 -1.42 5.25 -38.10
C PRO A 64 -2.55 6.19 -38.56
N SER A 65 -2.16 7.43 -38.87
CA SER A 65 -2.93 8.41 -39.64
C SER A 65 -3.02 7.98 -41.10
N SER A 66 -4.22 8.09 -41.68
CA SER A 66 -4.55 7.82 -43.07
C SER A 66 -4.01 8.88 -44.03
N GLU A 67 -3.27 8.46 -45.06
CA GLU A 67 -3.26 9.14 -46.37
C GLU A 67 -3.21 8.08 -47.50
N GLU A 68 -3.92 8.41 -48.57
CA GLU A 68 -4.32 7.58 -49.70
C GLU A 68 -3.16 7.12 -50.60
N ASN A 69 -3.28 5.92 -51.18
CA ASN A 69 -3.36 5.74 -52.65
C ASN A 69 -3.51 4.25 -53.00
N GLY A 70 -4.42 3.97 -53.93
CA GLY A 70 -4.74 2.63 -54.39
C GLY A 70 -3.69 2.00 -55.30
N VAL A 71 -3.85 0.69 -55.55
CA VAL A 71 -3.89 0.05 -56.88
C VAL A 71 -4.04 -1.47 -56.69
N GLU A 72 -4.83 -2.02 -57.62
CA GLU A 72 -5.33 -3.36 -57.94
C GLU A 72 -4.45 -4.63 -57.78
N ASN A 73 -5.10 -5.70 -57.26
CA ASN A 73 -5.22 -7.11 -57.76
C ASN A 73 -3.94 -8.00 -57.92
N PRO A 74 -4.01 -9.34 -58.17
CA PRO A 74 -5.04 -10.40 -58.01
C PRO A 74 -4.54 -11.63 -57.17
N GLU A 75 -5.37 -12.42 -56.48
CA GLU A 75 -6.23 -13.57 -56.92
C GLU A 75 -5.50 -14.96 -57.03
N ILE A 76 -6.22 -16.01 -56.58
CA ILE A 76 -6.18 -17.45 -56.98
C ILE A 76 -5.43 -18.46 -56.05
N GLN A 77 -6.15 -19.16 -55.16
CA GLN A 77 -6.69 -20.57 -55.23
C GLN A 77 -5.67 -21.64 -54.77
N MET A 78 -5.99 -22.81 -54.20
CA MET A 78 -7.23 -23.56 -53.93
C MET A 78 -6.92 -24.76 -52.99
N GLU A 79 -7.99 -25.45 -52.58
CA GLU A 79 -8.10 -26.88 -52.22
C GLU A 79 -8.19 -27.30 -50.73
N GLU A 80 -9.44 -27.27 -50.27
CA GLU A 80 -10.11 -28.30 -49.45
C GLU A 80 -10.32 -29.61 -50.27
N PRO A 81 -10.75 -30.79 -49.73
CA PRO A 81 -12.16 -30.92 -49.33
C PRO A 81 -12.58 -32.09 -48.36
N SER A 82 -13.86 -32.00 -47.93
CA SER A 82 -14.85 -33.10 -47.96
C SER A 82 -14.95 -34.03 -46.70
N GLN A 83 -16.10 -34.44 -46.12
CA GLN A 83 -17.50 -34.65 -46.57
C GLN A 83 -18.40 -34.97 -45.32
N ILE A 84 -19.60 -34.37 -45.13
CA ILE A 84 -21.00 -34.88 -45.43
C ILE A 84 -21.62 -35.78 -44.33
N GLN A 85 -22.91 -35.75 -43.91
CA GLN A 85 -24.16 -35.04 -44.26
C GLN A 85 -25.30 -35.34 -43.22
N GLN A 86 -26.22 -34.38 -43.01
CA GLN A 86 -27.73 -34.40 -43.04
C GLN A 86 -28.57 -35.45 -42.24
N GLU A 87 -29.85 -35.25 -41.84
CA GLU A 87 -30.89 -34.20 -41.96
C GLU A 87 -32.08 -34.43 -40.96
N LYS A 88 -32.76 -33.32 -40.59
CA LYS A 88 -34.21 -33.04 -40.37
C LYS A 88 -35.23 -34.06 -39.80
N ALA A 89 -36.12 -33.59 -38.90
CA ALA A 89 -37.46 -33.02 -39.21
C ALA A 89 -38.38 -32.87 -37.95
N ALA A 90 -39.26 -31.86 -37.96
CA ALA A 90 -40.32 -31.47 -36.99
C ALA A 90 -41.67 -32.22 -37.28
N PRO A 91 -42.91 -31.85 -36.82
CA PRO A 91 -43.39 -30.78 -35.92
C PRO A 91 -44.62 -31.13 -35.00
N GLU A 92 -45.23 -30.08 -34.40
CA GLU A 92 -46.68 -29.83 -34.19
C GLU A 92 -47.45 -30.26 -32.90
N ASN A 93 -47.92 -29.24 -32.15
CA ASN A 93 -49.33 -28.91 -31.80
C ASN A 93 -49.63 -28.47 -30.34
N VAL A 94 -50.24 -27.28 -30.27
CA VAL A 94 -50.85 -26.44 -29.21
C VAL A 94 -52.35 -26.92 -29.05
N PRO A 95 -53.19 -26.67 -27.99
CA PRO A 95 -53.37 -25.44 -27.19
C PRO A 95 -53.79 -25.52 -25.70
N ASP A 96 -53.66 -24.36 -25.04
CA ASP A 96 -54.48 -23.64 -24.03
C ASP A 96 -55.32 -24.36 -22.96
N ALA A 97 -55.12 -23.94 -21.69
CA ALA A 97 -56.09 -23.14 -20.91
C ALA A 97 -55.57 -22.80 -19.49
N GLU A 98 -55.49 -21.50 -19.15
CA GLU A 98 -55.49 -20.95 -17.78
C GLU A 98 -56.95 -20.92 -17.20
N PRO A 99 -57.28 -20.59 -15.92
CA PRO A 99 -56.47 -19.90 -14.88
C PRO A 99 -56.68 -20.35 -13.40
N GLU A 100 -56.01 -19.60 -12.50
CA GLU A 100 -56.27 -19.34 -11.06
C GLU A 100 -55.60 -20.19 -9.94
N ASN A 101 -54.47 -19.64 -9.48
CA ASN A 101 -54.19 -19.06 -8.14
C ASN A 101 -54.08 -19.91 -6.85
N VAL A 102 -53.02 -19.54 -6.11
CA VAL A 102 -52.64 -19.70 -4.69
C VAL A 102 -52.45 -21.10 -4.07
N SER A 103 -51.20 -21.46 -3.80
CA SER A 103 -50.61 -21.52 -2.43
C SER A 103 -49.24 -22.18 -2.44
N GLU A 104 -48.26 -21.57 -1.77
CA GLU A 104 -46.93 -22.15 -1.52
C GLU A 104 -47.01 -23.41 -0.65
N PRO A 105 -46.17 -24.42 -0.92
CA PRO A 105 -45.22 -24.86 0.11
C PRO A 105 -43.82 -25.30 -0.41
N GLU A 106 -42.83 -25.27 0.49
CA GLU A 106 -41.46 -25.77 0.33
C GLU A 106 -41.35 -27.28 -0.07
N PRO A 107 -40.13 -27.85 -0.19
CA PRO A 107 -39.12 -27.70 -1.24
C PRO A 107 -38.92 -29.05 -1.98
N ALA A 108 -38.83 -29.05 -3.31
CA ALA A 108 -38.65 -30.27 -4.09
C ALA A 108 -37.31 -30.30 -4.84
N ALA A 109 -36.57 -31.37 -4.57
CA ALA A 109 -35.61 -32.09 -5.41
C ALA A 109 -34.92 -31.37 -6.58
N ASP A 110 -33.59 -31.26 -6.46
CA ASP A 110 -32.57 -31.51 -7.48
C ASP A 110 -33.12 -31.68 -8.92
N ALA A 111 -33.33 -30.55 -9.59
CA ALA A 111 -33.41 -30.49 -11.04
C ALA A 111 -32.00 -30.16 -11.53
N ALA A 112 -31.44 -31.05 -12.36
CA ALA A 112 -30.23 -30.75 -13.10
C ALA A 112 -30.43 -29.41 -13.82
N GLU A 113 -29.66 -28.39 -13.41
CA GLU A 113 -29.56 -27.13 -14.13
C GLU A 113 -29.17 -27.47 -15.56
N ALA A 114 -30.07 -27.18 -16.51
CA ALA A 114 -29.71 -27.08 -17.90
C ALA A 114 -28.58 -26.03 -17.98
N GLU A 115 -27.48 -26.35 -18.65
CA GLU A 115 -26.44 -25.36 -18.88
C GLU A 115 -27.08 -24.12 -19.52
N PRO A 116 -26.84 -22.91 -18.98
CA PRO A 116 -27.39 -21.69 -19.57
C PRO A 116 -26.89 -21.61 -21.01
N GLN A 117 -27.82 -21.59 -21.98
CA GLN A 117 -27.47 -21.28 -23.37
C GLN A 117 -26.87 -19.87 -23.40
N ALA A 118 -25.66 -19.76 -23.95
CA ALA A 118 -25.03 -18.47 -24.16
C ALA A 118 -25.91 -17.59 -25.06
N LEU A 119 -26.14 -16.34 -24.66
CA LEU A 119 -26.86 -15.36 -25.47
C LEU A 119 -26.25 -15.24 -26.87
N THR A 120 -27.10 -15.14 -27.89
CA THR A 120 -26.63 -14.73 -29.23
C THR A 120 -26.21 -13.26 -29.22
N ASP A 121 -25.35 -12.83 -30.15
CA ASP A 121 -24.90 -11.43 -30.22
C ASP A 121 -26.07 -10.44 -30.42
N GLU A 122 -27.13 -10.84 -31.12
CA GLU A 122 -28.36 -10.04 -31.31
C GLU A 122 -29.18 -9.93 -30.02
N GLU A 123 -29.20 -10.97 -29.17
CA GLU A 123 -29.87 -10.92 -27.86
C GLU A 123 -29.04 -10.18 -26.83
N ALA A 124 -27.72 -10.25 -26.93
CA ALA A 124 -26.79 -9.61 -26.02
C ALA A 124 -26.66 -8.10 -26.25
N VAL A 125 -26.98 -7.62 -27.46
CA VAL A 125 -26.94 -6.20 -27.82
C VAL A 125 -28.35 -5.77 -28.25
N PRO A 126 -29.17 -5.23 -27.33
CA PRO A 126 -30.51 -4.78 -27.68
C PRO A 126 -30.49 -3.78 -28.84
N ALA A 127 -31.51 -3.76 -29.70
CA ALA A 127 -31.53 -2.91 -30.89
C ALA A 127 -31.86 -1.42 -30.61
N ASP A 128 -32.09 -1.05 -29.35
CA ASP A 128 -32.37 0.32 -28.95
C ASP A 128 -31.17 1.25 -29.25
N PRO A 129 -31.41 2.52 -29.61
CA PRO A 129 -30.33 3.47 -29.80
C PRO A 129 -29.61 3.74 -28.46
N ALA A 130 -28.37 4.25 -28.53
CA ALA A 130 -27.69 4.73 -27.33
C ALA A 130 -28.50 5.88 -26.68
N ARG A 131 -28.64 5.85 -25.36
CA ARG A 131 -29.43 6.81 -24.59
C ARG A 131 -28.57 8.01 -24.18
N LEU A 132 -28.99 9.23 -24.53
CA LEU A 132 -28.38 10.44 -23.98
C LEU A 132 -28.63 10.48 -22.46
N VAL A 133 -27.56 10.48 -21.67
CA VAL A 133 -27.62 10.56 -20.19
C VAL A 133 -27.14 11.90 -19.65
N TYR A 134 -26.40 12.68 -20.45
CA TYR A 134 -25.99 14.05 -20.13
C TYR A 134 -25.68 14.84 -21.40
N GLY A 135 -26.02 16.13 -21.41
CA GLY A 135 -25.67 17.09 -22.48
C GLY A 135 -26.89 17.73 -23.12
N ASP A 136 -26.67 18.76 -23.94
CA ASP A 136 -27.74 19.45 -24.67
C ASP A 136 -28.21 18.59 -25.86
N GLU A 137 -29.50 18.23 -25.85
CA GLU A 137 -30.15 17.49 -26.93
C GLU A 137 -30.21 18.26 -28.25
N ASN A 138 -30.17 19.60 -28.18
CA ASN A 138 -30.26 20.48 -29.35
C ASN A 138 -28.91 20.70 -30.04
N LEU A 139 -27.79 20.38 -29.38
CA LEU A 139 -26.47 20.44 -29.99
C LEU A 139 -26.21 19.19 -30.84
N PRO A 140 -25.95 19.32 -32.15
CA PRO A 140 -25.60 18.19 -33.00
C PRO A 140 -24.34 17.49 -32.49
N ASN A 141 -24.31 16.15 -32.54
CA ASN A 141 -23.18 15.36 -32.04
C ASN A 141 -21.85 15.75 -32.68
N LYS A 142 -21.83 16.03 -33.99
CA LYS A 142 -20.64 16.49 -34.72
C LYS A 142 -20.05 17.81 -34.22
N ASP A 143 -20.82 18.58 -33.46
CA ASP A 143 -20.42 19.89 -32.91
C ASP A 143 -20.15 19.78 -31.39
N ALA A 144 -20.26 18.58 -30.80
CA ALA A 144 -20.02 18.29 -29.40
C ALA A 144 -18.82 17.36 -29.22
N PHE A 145 -18.21 17.38 -28.03
CA PHE A 145 -17.40 16.27 -27.54
C PHE A 145 -18.35 15.17 -27.03
N VAL A 146 -18.32 13.99 -27.67
CA VAL A 146 -19.28 12.91 -27.42
C VAL A 146 -18.56 11.70 -26.82
N LEU A 147 -19.02 11.26 -25.65
CA LEU A 147 -18.50 10.07 -24.99
C LEU A 147 -19.57 8.98 -24.88
N MET A 148 -19.20 7.76 -25.26
CA MET A 148 -20.04 6.58 -25.14
C MET A 148 -19.68 5.77 -23.88
N ILE A 149 -20.66 5.50 -23.04
CA ILE A 149 -20.56 4.63 -21.87
C ILE A 149 -21.20 3.29 -22.22
N LEU A 150 -20.41 2.22 -22.12
CA LEU A 150 -20.86 0.83 -22.27
C LEU A 150 -20.92 0.15 -20.90
N GLY A 151 -21.83 -0.81 -20.72
CA GLY A 151 -21.92 -1.60 -19.49
C GLY A 151 -21.32 -3.00 -19.64
N ASP A 152 -20.59 -3.52 -18.65
CA ASP A 152 -20.24 -4.95 -18.57
C ASP A 152 -20.68 -5.56 -17.24
N GLY A 153 -21.02 -6.84 -17.26
CA GLY A 153 -21.47 -7.55 -16.06
C GLY A 153 -22.86 -7.13 -15.57
N PHE A 154 -23.65 -6.46 -16.41
CA PHE A 154 -25.05 -6.17 -16.14
C PHE A 154 -25.90 -7.19 -16.88
N THR A 155 -26.65 -8.00 -16.13
CA THR A 155 -27.58 -8.96 -16.71
C THR A 155 -28.79 -8.25 -17.34
N LYS A 156 -29.66 -9.01 -18.01
CA LYS A 156 -30.87 -8.48 -18.65
C LYS A 156 -31.77 -7.72 -17.67
N THR A 157 -31.83 -8.17 -16.41
CA THR A 157 -32.64 -7.55 -15.34
C THR A 157 -31.92 -6.40 -14.63
N GLU A 158 -30.67 -6.10 -15.00
CA GLU A 158 -29.85 -5.04 -14.39
C GLU A 158 -29.60 -3.85 -15.34
N GLN A 159 -30.23 -3.80 -16.52
CA GLN A 159 -29.99 -2.72 -17.48
C GLN A 159 -30.45 -1.34 -16.95
N ASP A 160 -31.54 -1.26 -16.19
CA ASP A 160 -31.96 -0.01 -15.54
C ASP A 160 -30.92 0.48 -14.53
N LYS A 161 -30.27 -0.45 -13.82
CA LYS A 161 -29.16 -0.14 -12.92
C LYS A 161 -27.97 0.40 -13.69
N PHE A 162 -27.62 -0.19 -14.84
CA PHE A 162 -26.56 0.33 -15.70
C PHE A 162 -26.83 1.78 -16.11
N TYR A 163 -28.03 2.08 -16.65
CA TYR A 163 -28.38 3.43 -17.08
C TYR A 163 -28.37 4.44 -15.93
N ALA A 164 -28.80 4.04 -14.73
CA ALA A 164 -28.71 4.88 -13.53
C ALA A 164 -27.26 5.19 -13.11
N GLU A 165 -26.38 4.20 -13.16
CA GLU A 165 -24.95 4.40 -12.84
C GLU A 165 -24.22 5.20 -13.94
N ALA A 166 -24.61 5.07 -15.21
CA ALA A 166 -24.08 5.88 -16.31
C ALA A 166 -24.46 7.36 -16.17
N ASP A 167 -25.72 7.66 -15.85
CA ASP A 167 -26.20 9.03 -15.54
C ASP A 167 -25.44 9.65 -14.36
N LYS A 168 -25.30 8.91 -13.26
CA LYS A 168 -24.54 9.33 -12.09
C LYS A 168 -23.07 9.58 -12.42
N THR A 169 -22.46 8.72 -13.22
CA THR A 169 -21.07 8.86 -13.67
C THR A 169 -20.89 10.11 -14.52
N ALA A 170 -21.76 10.34 -15.50
CA ALA A 170 -21.70 11.53 -16.35
C ALA A 170 -21.84 12.83 -15.54
N LYS A 171 -22.80 12.89 -14.61
CA LYS A 171 -22.97 14.04 -13.70
C LYS A 171 -21.72 14.28 -12.87
N TYR A 172 -21.16 13.22 -12.30
CA TYR A 172 -19.96 13.30 -11.48
C TYR A 172 -18.75 13.89 -12.23
N ILE A 173 -18.52 13.41 -13.46
CA ILE A 173 -17.45 13.92 -14.31
C ILE A 173 -17.67 15.39 -14.61
N MET A 174 -18.89 15.77 -14.99
CA MET A 174 -19.24 17.14 -15.38
C MET A 174 -19.33 18.14 -14.22
N GLU A 175 -19.33 17.66 -12.98
CA GLU A 175 -19.16 18.48 -11.78
C GLU A 175 -17.68 18.69 -11.41
N THR A 176 -16.75 18.03 -12.10
CA THR A 176 -15.32 18.07 -11.77
C THR A 176 -14.57 19.06 -12.67
N SER A 177 -13.86 20.03 -12.10
CA SER A 177 -13.03 20.95 -12.88
C SER A 177 -11.87 20.26 -13.62
N PRO A 178 -11.63 20.57 -14.91
CA PRO A 178 -12.23 21.65 -15.71
C PRO A 178 -13.43 21.22 -16.58
N TRP A 179 -14.00 20.02 -16.41
CA TRP A 179 -15.14 19.56 -17.21
C TRP A 179 -16.38 20.43 -17.03
N ASP A 180 -16.52 21.02 -15.85
CA ASP A 180 -17.61 21.93 -15.49
C ASP A 180 -17.67 23.20 -16.37
N GLU A 181 -16.56 23.56 -17.03
CA GLU A 181 -16.46 24.68 -17.98
C GLU A 181 -17.03 24.34 -19.39
N PHE A 182 -17.33 23.07 -19.65
CA PHE A 182 -17.71 22.54 -20.98
C PHE A 182 -19.10 21.87 -21.02
N LYS A 183 -19.97 22.17 -20.04
CA LYS A 183 -21.33 21.59 -19.95
C LYS A 183 -22.21 21.84 -21.18
N ASP A 184 -21.91 22.90 -21.92
CA ASP A 184 -22.57 23.34 -23.15
C ASP A 184 -22.09 22.62 -24.41
N VAL A 185 -20.98 21.87 -24.36
CA VAL A 185 -20.39 21.21 -25.54
C VAL A 185 -20.03 19.74 -25.33
N VAL A 186 -20.27 19.17 -24.14
CA VAL A 186 -20.01 17.76 -23.83
C VAL A 186 -21.31 16.96 -23.75
N LYS A 187 -21.33 15.79 -24.38
CA LYS A 187 -22.45 14.84 -24.34
C LYS A 187 -21.99 13.45 -23.91
N PHE A 188 -22.78 12.81 -23.05
CA PHE A 188 -22.59 11.40 -22.67
C PHE A 188 -23.78 10.58 -23.14
N TYR A 189 -23.50 9.50 -23.85
CA TYR A 189 -24.47 8.51 -24.26
C TYR A 189 -24.17 7.19 -23.56
N ALA A 190 -25.20 6.48 -23.10
CA ALA A 190 -25.08 5.16 -22.51
C ALA A 190 -25.67 4.10 -23.45
N LYS A 191 -24.96 2.99 -23.65
CA LYS A 191 -25.44 1.83 -24.40
C LYS A 191 -25.30 0.57 -23.56
N GLY A 192 -26.44 0.00 -23.19
CA GLY A 192 -26.49 -1.27 -22.46
C GLY A 192 -26.15 -2.44 -23.37
N VAL A 193 -25.33 -3.36 -22.86
CA VAL A 193 -25.17 -4.71 -23.40
C VAL A 193 -25.48 -5.71 -22.27
N ILE A 194 -26.01 -6.87 -22.63
CA ILE A 194 -26.47 -7.89 -21.70
C ILE A 194 -25.35 -8.90 -21.50
N SER A 195 -24.91 -9.03 -20.24
CA SER A 195 -24.01 -10.09 -19.80
C SER A 195 -24.80 -11.31 -19.32
N ASN A 196 -24.24 -12.51 -19.51
CA ASN A 196 -24.82 -13.75 -18.99
C ASN A 196 -24.79 -13.77 -17.46
N GLU A 197 -23.73 -13.24 -16.85
CA GLU A 197 -23.56 -13.19 -15.41
C GLU A 197 -23.34 -11.76 -14.89
N SER A 198 -23.71 -11.55 -13.62
CA SER A 198 -23.53 -10.28 -12.92
C SER A 198 -22.12 -10.16 -12.32
N GLY A 199 -21.51 -8.97 -12.41
CA GLY A 199 -20.19 -8.70 -11.84
C GLY A 199 -19.04 -8.84 -12.83
N ALA A 200 -17.83 -9.13 -12.33
CA ALA A 200 -16.63 -9.33 -13.15
C ALA A 200 -15.72 -10.39 -12.54
N LYS A 201 -14.98 -11.12 -13.36
CA LYS A 201 -14.11 -12.21 -12.90
C LYS A 201 -13.12 -11.72 -11.85
N GLY A 202 -12.94 -12.49 -10.78
CA GLY A 202 -11.94 -12.23 -9.75
C GLY A 202 -12.23 -11.05 -8.81
N ASP A 203 -13.39 -10.39 -8.91
CA ASP A 203 -13.70 -9.21 -8.11
C ASP A 203 -13.79 -9.47 -6.59
N LYS A 204 -13.96 -10.73 -6.17
CA LYS A 204 -13.92 -11.19 -4.77
C LYS A 204 -12.75 -12.12 -4.44
N ALA A 205 -11.84 -12.36 -5.39
CA ALA A 205 -10.70 -13.25 -5.18
C ALA A 205 -9.66 -12.62 -4.22
N LYS A 206 -9.00 -13.47 -3.42
CA LYS A 206 -7.95 -13.07 -2.47
C LYS A 206 -6.54 -13.17 -3.06
N ASN A 207 -6.38 -13.94 -4.13
CA ASN A 207 -5.12 -14.18 -4.81
C ASN A 207 -5.38 -14.54 -6.28
N GLN A 208 -4.33 -14.52 -7.09
CA GLN A 208 -4.39 -14.84 -8.52
C GLN A 208 -5.00 -16.23 -8.79
N GLU A 209 -4.67 -17.26 -7.99
CA GLU A 209 -5.19 -18.61 -8.22
C GLU A 209 -6.71 -18.72 -8.01
N GLU A 210 -7.27 -17.92 -7.11
CA GLU A 210 -8.72 -17.79 -6.95
C GLU A 210 -9.35 -17.01 -8.11
N ALA A 211 -8.68 -15.94 -8.57
CA ALA A 211 -9.14 -15.16 -9.71
C ALA A 211 -9.17 -15.99 -10.99
N ASP A 212 -8.12 -16.77 -11.26
CA ASP A 212 -7.99 -17.62 -12.45
C ASP A 212 -9.04 -18.75 -12.51
N LYS A 213 -9.57 -19.16 -11.35
CA LYS A 213 -10.64 -20.16 -11.24
C LYS A 213 -12.02 -19.58 -11.51
N ASP A 214 -12.18 -18.27 -11.40
CA ASP A 214 -13.43 -17.60 -11.70
C ASP A 214 -13.67 -17.60 -13.21
N LYS A 215 -14.76 -18.23 -13.63
CA LYS A 215 -15.12 -18.41 -15.04
C LYS A 215 -16.32 -17.57 -15.46
N ARG A 216 -16.74 -16.61 -14.63
CA ARG A 216 -17.92 -15.77 -14.89
C ARG A 216 -17.92 -15.21 -16.31
N ASP A 217 -19.04 -15.36 -17.00
CA ASP A 217 -19.19 -14.97 -18.40
C ASP A 217 -19.91 -13.62 -18.52
N THR A 218 -19.16 -12.61 -18.96
CA THR A 218 -19.65 -11.24 -19.19
C THR A 218 -19.38 -10.83 -20.62
N TYR A 219 -20.17 -9.89 -21.15
CA TYR A 219 -20.18 -9.56 -22.58
C TYR A 219 -18.81 -9.15 -23.13
N PHE A 220 -18.09 -8.31 -22.37
CA PHE A 220 -16.71 -7.88 -22.68
C PHE A 220 -15.65 -8.68 -21.91
N GLY A 221 -16.05 -9.68 -21.12
CA GLY A 221 -15.15 -10.55 -20.37
C GLY A 221 -14.33 -9.83 -19.29
N ALA A 222 -14.87 -8.78 -18.66
CA ALA A 222 -14.15 -8.00 -17.66
C ALA A 222 -13.59 -8.86 -16.51
N SER A 223 -12.33 -8.60 -16.16
CA SER A 223 -11.59 -9.34 -15.14
C SER A 223 -10.73 -8.42 -14.29
N PHE A 224 -10.79 -8.61 -12.97
CA PHE A 224 -9.78 -8.14 -12.04
C PHE A 224 -8.52 -9.01 -12.15
N TRP A 225 -7.45 -8.63 -11.43
CA TRP A 225 -6.17 -9.36 -11.38
C TRP A 225 -5.37 -9.35 -12.69
N THR A 226 -5.62 -8.38 -13.58
CA THR A 226 -4.85 -8.20 -14.80
C THR A 226 -3.39 -7.86 -14.48
N TYR A 227 -2.44 -8.51 -15.17
CA TYR A 227 -1.00 -8.41 -14.93
C TYR A 227 -0.56 -8.70 -13.47
N GLY A 228 -1.37 -9.45 -12.70
CA GLY A 228 -1.10 -9.72 -11.29
C GLY A 228 -1.49 -8.57 -10.34
N ALA A 229 -2.06 -7.48 -10.87
CA ALA A 229 -2.57 -6.38 -10.06
C ALA A 229 -4.03 -6.64 -9.69
N GLN A 230 -4.31 -6.92 -8.41
CA GLN A 230 -5.67 -7.17 -7.91
C GLN A 230 -6.71 -6.16 -8.41
N ARG A 231 -6.34 -4.88 -8.53
CA ARG A 231 -7.23 -3.77 -8.93
C ARG A 231 -7.24 -3.49 -10.43
N GLY A 232 -6.35 -4.12 -11.20
CA GLY A 232 -6.34 -4.02 -12.65
C GLY A 232 -7.58 -4.73 -13.19
N LEU A 233 -8.56 -3.95 -13.59
CA LEU A 233 -9.83 -4.40 -14.15
C LEU A 233 -9.78 -4.16 -15.65
N SER A 234 -9.50 -5.19 -16.45
CA SER A 234 -9.43 -5.05 -17.92
C SER A 234 -10.53 -5.85 -18.60
N LEU A 235 -10.76 -5.57 -19.88
CA LEU A 235 -11.58 -6.40 -20.76
C LEU A 235 -10.76 -7.58 -21.28
N SER A 236 -11.43 -8.59 -21.83
CA SER A 236 -10.76 -9.60 -22.64
C SER A 236 -10.37 -9.02 -24.01
N ASP A 237 -9.39 -9.62 -24.68
CA ASP A 237 -8.97 -9.21 -26.03
C ASP A 237 -10.15 -9.24 -27.03
N ASP A 238 -10.99 -10.26 -26.94
CA ASP A 238 -12.17 -10.39 -27.80
C ASP A 238 -13.27 -9.41 -27.42
N GLY A 239 -13.44 -9.12 -26.12
CA GLY A 239 -14.38 -8.11 -25.64
C GLY A 239 -14.01 -6.71 -26.15
N ALA A 240 -12.74 -6.31 -26.00
CA ALA A 240 -12.26 -5.01 -26.46
C ALA A 240 -12.50 -4.79 -27.96
N LYS A 241 -12.29 -5.82 -28.80
CA LYS A 241 -12.52 -5.76 -30.26
C LYS A 241 -13.98 -5.54 -30.65
N LYS A 242 -14.95 -5.77 -29.77
CA LYS A 242 -16.38 -5.52 -30.05
C LYS A 242 -16.74 -4.03 -29.96
N ILE A 243 -15.97 -3.23 -29.21
CA ILE A 243 -16.30 -1.82 -28.94
C ILE A 243 -16.35 -0.96 -30.20
N PRO A 244 -15.40 -1.04 -31.15
CA PRO A 244 -15.47 -0.28 -32.41
C PRO A 244 -16.74 -0.57 -33.21
N ALA A 245 -17.18 -1.83 -33.27
CA ALA A 245 -18.41 -2.21 -33.97
C ALA A 245 -19.65 -1.61 -33.30
N LEU A 246 -19.74 -1.67 -31.96
CA LEU A 246 -20.84 -1.06 -31.20
C LEU A 246 -20.87 0.47 -31.37
N LYS A 247 -19.69 1.11 -31.30
CA LYS A 247 -19.56 2.55 -31.56
C LYS A 247 -20.05 2.88 -32.98
N GLN A 248 -19.54 2.18 -33.99
CA GLN A 248 -19.92 2.43 -35.39
C GLN A 248 -21.43 2.21 -35.64
N GLN A 249 -22.02 1.21 -34.99
CA GLN A 249 -23.43 0.87 -35.17
C GLN A 249 -24.38 1.85 -34.46
N PHE A 250 -24.07 2.24 -33.23
CA PHE A 250 -25.03 2.96 -32.38
C PHE A 250 -24.69 4.44 -32.16
N LEU A 251 -23.41 4.83 -32.29
CA LEU A 251 -22.96 6.20 -32.07
C LEU A 251 -21.62 6.48 -32.77
N PRO A 252 -21.58 6.49 -34.12
CA PRO A 252 -20.34 6.65 -34.89
C PRO A 252 -19.64 7.99 -34.62
N GLU A 253 -20.38 8.99 -34.14
CA GLU A 253 -19.89 10.33 -33.80
C GLU A 253 -19.23 10.41 -32.42
N ALA A 254 -19.25 9.34 -31.61
CA ALA A 254 -18.54 9.34 -30.34
C ALA A 254 -17.04 9.59 -30.57
N ASP A 255 -16.40 10.44 -29.77
CA ASP A 255 -14.96 10.58 -29.77
C ASP A 255 -14.32 9.34 -29.10
N TYR A 256 -14.81 9.01 -27.90
CA TYR A 256 -14.27 7.95 -27.06
C TYR A 256 -15.36 7.04 -26.47
N ALA A 257 -14.96 5.83 -26.10
CA ALA A 257 -15.80 4.88 -25.37
C ALA A 257 -15.15 4.49 -24.03
N VAL A 258 -15.96 4.39 -22.99
CA VAL A 258 -15.57 3.87 -21.67
C VAL A 258 -16.49 2.73 -21.27
N VAL A 259 -16.01 1.84 -20.41
CA VAL A 259 -16.80 0.70 -19.92
C VAL A 259 -16.99 0.80 -18.40
N LEU A 260 -18.25 0.85 -17.97
CA LEU A 260 -18.64 0.69 -16.58
C LEU A 260 -18.92 -0.78 -16.29
N VAL A 261 -18.28 -1.32 -15.26
CA VAL A 261 -18.36 -2.74 -14.90
C VAL A 261 -19.12 -2.89 -13.59
N ASN A 262 -20.11 -3.79 -13.55
CA ASN A 262 -21.03 -4.01 -12.43
C ASN A 262 -20.37 -4.65 -11.17
N SER A 263 -19.31 -4.05 -10.63
CA SER A 263 -18.70 -4.49 -9.36
C SER A 263 -18.51 -3.32 -8.41
N THR A 264 -18.74 -3.53 -7.13
CA THR A 264 -18.44 -2.55 -6.06
C THR A 264 -17.01 -2.63 -5.57
N THR A 265 -16.24 -3.64 -5.99
CA THR A 265 -14.81 -3.75 -5.71
C THR A 265 -14.07 -2.63 -6.43
N TYR A 266 -13.23 -1.86 -5.73
CA TYR A 266 -12.42 -0.80 -6.34
C TYR A 266 -11.46 -1.37 -7.40
N GLY A 267 -11.56 -0.87 -8.62
CA GLY A 267 -10.69 -1.25 -9.73
C GLY A 267 -11.10 -0.60 -11.04
N GLY A 268 -10.13 -0.56 -11.95
CA GLY A 268 -10.21 0.05 -13.27
C GLY A 268 -8.83 0.05 -13.90
N ILE A 269 -8.76 0.39 -15.17
CA ILE A 269 -7.50 0.62 -15.88
C ILE A 269 -7.74 1.57 -17.06
N GLY A 270 -6.74 2.40 -17.38
CA GLY A 270 -6.67 3.10 -18.66
C GLY A 270 -6.02 2.27 -19.77
N GLY A 271 -6.02 2.81 -20.97
CA GLY A 271 -5.52 2.16 -22.18
C GLY A 271 -6.31 2.62 -23.40
N GLU A 272 -6.47 1.74 -24.39
CA GLU A 272 -7.35 2.01 -25.55
C GLU A 272 -8.80 2.32 -25.11
N TYR A 273 -9.28 1.60 -24.09
CA TYR A 273 -10.57 1.84 -23.45
C TYR A 273 -10.39 1.96 -21.93
N CYS A 274 -10.92 3.02 -21.35
CA CYS A 274 -10.99 3.17 -19.90
C CYS A 274 -12.08 2.26 -19.35
N THR A 275 -11.73 1.44 -18.35
CA THR A 275 -12.69 0.61 -17.61
C THR A 275 -12.77 1.10 -16.16
N ALA A 276 -13.97 1.12 -15.58
CA ALA A 276 -14.14 1.45 -14.17
C ALA A 276 -15.23 0.59 -13.54
N SER A 277 -15.00 0.18 -12.30
CA SER A 277 -16.05 -0.43 -11.48
C SER A 277 -17.04 0.62 -10.93
N LEU A 278 -18.14 0.17 -10.32
CA LEU A 278 -19.14 1.03 -9.65
C LEU A 278 -18.65 1.62 -8.31
N ASN A 279 -17.40 1.38 -7.93
CA ASN A 279 -16.82 2.01 -6.76
C ASN A 279 -16.58 3.50 -7.02
N SER A 280 -16.94 4.38 -6.08
CA SER A 280 -16.77 5.83 -6.24
C SER A 280 -15.32 6.25 -6.48
N GLU A 281 -14.35 5.51 -5.95
CA GLU A 281 -12.94 5.78 -6.18
C GLU A 281 -12.46 5.34 -7.56
N SER A 282 -13.19 4.43 -8.22
CA SER A 282 -12.94 4.09 -9.62
C SER A 282 -13.35 5.23 -10.55
N LEU A 283 -14.26 6.12 -10.14
CA LEU A 283 -14.60 7.34 -10.89
C LEU A 283 -13.45 8.37 -10.84
N GLU A 284 -12.77 8.47 -9.70
CA GLU A 284 -11.56 9.30 -9.57
C GLU A 284 -10.43 8.81 -10.47
N MET A 285 -10.28 7.48 -10.54
CA MET A 285 -9.38 6.85 -11.50
C MET A 285 -9.83 7.11 -12.94
N MET A 286 -11.12 6.96 -13.27
CA MET A 286 -11.63 7.26 -14.61
C MET A 286 -11.27 8.68 -15.05
N LEU A 287 -11.47 9.69 -14.18
CA LEU A 287 -11.06 11.07 -14.46
C LEU A 287 -9.55 11.17 -14.76
N HIS A 288 -8.71 10.45 -14.02
CA HIS A 288 -7.27 10.37 -14.28
C HIS A 288 -6.97 9.75 -15.64
N GLU A 289 -7.58 8.61 -15.98
CA GLU A 289 -7.39 7.95 -17.28
C GLU A 289 -7.86 8.82 -18.45
N MET A 290 -9.00 9.51 -18.28
CA MET A 290 -9.47 10.49 -19.25
C MET A 290 -8.49 11.67 -19.40
N GLY A 291 -7.70 11.98 -18.38
CA GLY A 291 -6.58 12.92 -18.47
C GLY A 291 -5.54 12.50 -19.51
N HIS A 292 -5.20 11.21 -19.56
CA HIS A 292 -4.34 10.64 -20.60
C HIS A 292 -5.03 10.65 -21.96
N THR A 293 -6.24 10.09 -22.03
CA THR A 293 -6.97 9.87 -23.30
C THR A 293 -7.31 11.17 -24.01
N ILE A 294 -7.71 12.20 -23.26
CA ILE A 294 -8.21 13.46 -23.82
C ILE A 294 -7.10 14.51 -23.82
N GLY A 295 -6.52 14.77 -22.66
CA GLY A 295 -5.55 15.86 -22.47
C GLY A 295 -4.12 15.52 -22.89
N ARG A 296 -3.84 14.26 -23.27
CA ARG A 296 -2.47 13.73 -23.48
C ARG A 296 -1.56 14.08 -22.30
N LEU A 297 -2.08 13.94 -21.08
CA LEU A 297 -1.33 14.22 -19.86
C LEU A 297 -0.46 13.01 -19.52
N GLY A 298 0.73 13.23 -18.97
CA GLY A 298 1.56 12.19 -18.39
C GLY A 298 1.19 11.93 -16.93
N ASP A 299 1.50 10.73 -16.45
CA ASP A 299 1.46 10.43 -15.02
C ASP A 299 2.43 11.35 -14.27
N GLU A 300 2.01 11.91 -13.14
CA GLU A 300 2.84 12.76 -12.27
C GLU A 300 3.44 12.02 -11.07
N TYR A 301 3.07 10.75 -10.88
CA TYR A 301 3.67 9.85 -9.88
C TYR A 301 4.81 8.98 -10.46
N TRP A 302 4.88 8.81 -11.78
CA TRP A 302 5.92 8.04 -12.48
C TRP A 302 6.12 8.61 -13.90
N PRO A 303 7.35 8.93 -14.34
CA PRO A 303 7.57 9.58 -15.64
C PRO A 303 7.59 8.62 -16.84
N GLY A 304 7.08 7.39 -16.68
CA GLY A 304 7.07 6.41 -17.76
C GLY A 304 8.46 5.89 -18.16
N SER A 305 8.59 5.55 -19.44
CA SER A 305 9.89 5.28 -20.08
C SER A 305 10.77 6.54 -20.19
N GLY A 306 10.24 7.73 -19.89
CA GLY A 306 10.96 8.99 -20.06
C GLY A 306 11.31 9.29 -21.52
N THR A 307 10.55 8.81 -22.49
CA THR A 307 10.77 9.09 -23.92
C THR A 307 9.67 9.95 -24.52
N GLU A 308 8.62 10.23 -23.77
CA GLU A 308 7.39 10.85 -24.26
C GLU A 308 7.19 12.24 -23.66
N TYR A 309 6.98 13.24 -24.52
CA TYR A 309 6.94 14.65 -24.12
C TYR A 309 5.52 15.13 -23.86
N TRP A 310 5.03 14.92 -22.63
CA TRP A 310 3.70 15.37 -22.21
C TRP A 310 3.65 16.86 -21.82
N PRO A 311 2.46 17.53 -21.82
CA PRO A 311 2.34 18.93 -21.41
C PRO A 311 2.75 19.19 -19.94
N ASN A 312 2.53 18.21 -19.06
CA ASN A 312 2.80 18.27 -17.62
C ASN A 312 4.07 17.49 -17.22
N MET A 313 5.00 17.27 -18.15
CA MET A 313 6.26 16.54 -17.88
C MET A 313 7.42 17.07 -18.73
N THR A 314 8.61 17.22 -18.14
CA THR A 314 9.79 17.75 -18.84
C THR A 314 11.11 17.38 -18.14
N GLN A 315 12.23 17.47 -18.85
CA GLN A 315 13.59 17.45 -18.30
C GLN A 315 14.21 18.86 -18.17
N GLU A 316 13.54 19.87 -18.73
CA GLU A 316 13.94 21.27 -18.61
C GLU A 316 13.74 21.78 -17.16
N THR A 317 14.73 22.50 -16.65
CA THR A 317 14.73 23.07 -15.30
C THR A 317 14.79 24.59 -15.27
N ASP A 318 15.04 25.23 -16.41
CA ASP A 318 14.98 26.69 -16.57
C ASP A 318 13.52 27.17 -16.48
N PRO A 319 13.14 27.95 -15.44
CA PRO A 319 11.77 28.42 -15.25
C PRO A 319 11.24 29.28 -16.40
N GLU A 320 12.11 29.89 -17.22
CA GLU A 320 11.72 30.71 -18.37
C GLU A 320 11.48 29.87 -19.64
N LYS A 321 12.11 28.70 -19.76
CA LYS A 321 12.02 27.83 -20.94
C LYS A 321 11.04 26.67 -20.78
N ILE A 322 10.65 26.38 -19.55
CA ILE A 322 9.77 25.25 -19.26
C ILE A 322 8.39 25.42 -19.91
N LYS A 323 7.77 24.31 -20.32
CA LYS A 323 6.47 24.28 -21.04
C LYS A 323 5.35 25.05 -20.32
N TRP A 324 5.43 25.14 -18.99
CA TRP A 324 4.47 25.82 -18.14
C TRP A 324 5.00 27.10 -17.48
N ALA A 325 5.98 27.78 -18.10
CA ALA A 325 6.57 29.02 -17.58
C ALA A 325 5.52 30.07 -17.13
N ARG A 326 4.40 30.19 -17.87
CA ARG A 326 3.27 31.10 -17.56
C ARG A 326 2.64 30.88 -16.18
N PHE A 327 2.75 29.67 -15.63
CA PHE A 327 2.16 29.25 -14.37
C PHE A 327 3.16 29.21 -13.20
N ILE A 328 4.46 29.31 -13.45
CA ILE A 328 5.49 29.23 -12.40
C ILE A 328 5.22 30.26 -11.29
N GLY A 329 5.21 29.79 -10.04
CA GLY A 329 4.98 30.62 -8.86
C GLY A 329 3.51 30.90 -8.54
N LYS A 330 2.56 30.28 -9.26
CA LYS A 330 1.12 30.50 -9.10
C LYS A 330 0.40 29.22 -8.74
N ASN A 331 -0.57 29.28 -7.81
CA ASN A 331 -1.33 28.11 -7.34
C ASN A 331 -0.46 26.87 -7.07
N GLY A 332 0.71 27.07 -6.47
CA GLY A 332 1.68 26.01 -6.17
C GLY A 332 2.46 25.43 -7.36
N VAL A 333 2.27 25.92 -8.60
CA VAL A 333 2.98 25.43 -9.78
C VAL A 333 4.46 25.82 -9.73
N GLY A 334 5.32 24.83 -9.98
CA GLY A 334 6.77 24.94 -9.90
C GLY A 334 7.46 23.88 -10.76
N ILE A 335 8.67 23.50 -10.38
CA ILE A 335 9.47 22.47 -11.05
C ILE A 335 9.79 21.41 -9.99
N TYR A 336 8.99 20.35 -9.93
CA TYR A 336 9.11 19.34 -8.89
C TYR A 336 9.65 18.05 -9.49
N GLU A 337 10.73 17.52 -8.92
CA GLU A 337 11.27 16.24 -9.32
C GLU A 337 10.30 15.09 -8.96
N TYR A 338 10.28 14.03 -9.77
CA TYR A 338 9.43 12.87 -9.51
C TYR A 338 9.82 12.09 -8.23
N ASP A 339 8.87 11.34 -7.66
CA ASP A 339 8.93 10.78 -6.29
C ASP A 339 10.06 9.77 -6.04
N ASN A 340 10.70 9.26 -7.09
CA ASN A 340 11.78 8.29 -6.99
C ASN A 340 13.18 8.88 -7.12
N GLY A 341 13.32 10.19 -7.37
CA GLY A 341 14.59 10.91 -7.45
C GLY A 341 15.53 10.48 -8.58
N GLY A 342 16.17 11.44 -9.24
CA GLY A 342 17.38 11.22 -10.03
C GLY A 342 17.16 10.60 -11.41
N ASP A 343 15.99 10.74 -12.03
CA ASP A 343 15.78 10.48 -13.46
C ASP A 343 15.78 11.72 -14.35
N GLY A 344 15.90 12.91 -13.73
CA GLY A 344 15.95 14.18 -14.45
C GLY A 344 14.60 14.60 -15.00
N TRP A 345 13.49 14.00 -14.54
CA TRP A 345 12.13 14.36 -14.94
C TRP A 345 11.44 15.20 -13.87
N TYR A 346 10.65 16.16 -14.33
CA TYR A 346 9.95 17.13 -13.50
C TYR A 346 8.48 17.24 -13.89
N ARG A 347 7.64 17.47 -12.88
CA ARG A 347 6.20 17.74 -12.97
C ARG A 347 5.88 19.17 -12.51
N PRO A 348 4.75 19.74 -12.95
CA PRO A 348 4.39 21.12 -12.64
C PRO A 348 3.88 21.32 -11.22
N HIS A 349 3.34 20.29 -10.57
CA HIS A 349 2.67 20.45 -9.29
C HIS A 349 2.88 19.27 -8.36
N GLU A 350 2.94 19.52 -7.06
CA GLU A 350 3.01 18.44 -6.06
C GLU A 350 1.66 17.72 -5.89
N ASN A 351 0.55 18.29 -6.39
CA ASN A 351 -0.81 17.80 -6.12
C ASN A 351 -1.71 17.95 -7.35
N CYS A 352 -1.67 16.94 -8.19
CA CYS A 352 -2.50 16.88 -9.38
C CYS A 352 -3.30 15.58 -9.35
N LYS A 353 -4.47 15.57 -9.99
CA LYS A 353 -5.21 14.34 -10.28
C LYS A 353 -4.36 13.34 -11.10
N MET A 354 -3.40 13.82 -11.90
CA MET A 354 -2.39 12.99 -12.58
C MET A 354 -1.35 12.37 -11.65
N ARG A 355 -1.30 12.78 -10.37
CA ARG A 355 -0.42 12.21 -9.35
C ARG A 355 -1.18 11.37 -8.33
N PHE A 356 -2.33 11.87 -7.87
CA PHE A 356 -3.12 11.28 -6.80
C PHE A 356 -4.60 11.22 -7.17
N LEU A 357 -5.26 10.12 -6.79
CA LEU A 357 -6.70 9.94 -6.97
C LEU A 357 -7.46 10.41 -5.72
N GLY A 358 -8.64 11.01 -5.92
CA GLY A 358 -9.49 11.52 -4.85
C GLY A 358 -10.09 12.89 -5.18
N LYS A 359 -11.32 13.16 -4.71
CA LYS A 359 -12.06 14.41 -4.97
C LYS A 359 -11.28 15.66 -4.60
N GLN A 360 -10.49 15.58 -3.53
CA GLN A 360 -9.63 16.65 -3.02
C GLN A 360 -8.44 16.99 -3.94
N TYR A 361 -8.10 16.12 -4.89
CA TYR A 361 -6.99 16.34 -5.82
C TYR A 361 -7.56 16.80 -7.16
N ALA A 362 -7.60 18.11 -7.37
CA ALA A 362 -7.91 18.69 -8.67
C ALA A 362 -6.77 18.44 -9.67
N PHE A 363 -7.07 18.53 -10.97
CA PHE A 363 -6.01 18.74 -11.96
C PHE A 363 -5.26 20.04 -11.63
N CYS A 364 -3.93 20.03 -11.76
CA CYS A 364 -3.16 21.27 -11.63
C CYS A 364 -3.44 22.22 -12.81
N GLU A 365 -3.10 23.50 -12.71
CA GLU A 365 -3.41 24.48 -13.76
C GLU A 365 -2.83 24.11 -15.14
N VAL A 366 -1.67 23.43 -15.16
CA VAL A 366 -1.06 22.92 -16.41
C VAL A 366 -1.92 21.81 -17.03
N CYS A 367 -2.41 20.87 -16.21
CA CYS A 367 -3.30 19.80 -16.67
C CYS A 367 -4.68 20.31 -17.07
N LYS A 368 -5.25 21.27 -16.33
CA LYS A 368 -6.51 21.91 -16.69
C LYS A 368 -6.41 22.56 -18.06
N GLU A 369 -5.33 23.29 -18.30
CA GLU A 369 -5.08 23.94 -19.58
C GLU A 369 -4.92 22.94 -20.73
N GLY A 370 -4.23 21.82 -20.50
CA GLY A 370 -4.14 20.71 -21.47
C GLY A 370 -5.52 20.14 -21.82
N LEU A 371 -6.36 19.89 -20.81
CA LEU A 371 -7.74 19.41 -21.02
C LEU A 371 -8.62 20.43 -21.75
N ARG A 372 -8.56 21.72 -21.40
CA ARG A 372 -9.32 22.76 -22.11
C ARG A 372 -8.99 22.80 -23.59
N LYS A 373 -7.69 22.72 -23.94
CA LYS A 373 -7.24 22.67 -25.34
C LYS A 373 -7.78 21.43 -26.05
N ALA A 374 -7.74 20.28 -25.39
CA ALA A 374 -8.26 19.03 -25.95
C ALA A 374 -9.79 19.08 -26.19
N PHE A 375 -10.59 19.56 -25.24
CA PHE A 375 -12.03 19.71 -25.44
C PHE A 375 -12.35 20.63 -26.62
N CYS A 376 -11.67 21.78 -26.71
CA CYS A 376 -11.84 22.70 -27.84
C CYS A 376 -11.44 22.10 -29.19
N LYS A 377 -10.50 21.16 -29.21
CA LYS A 377 -10.08 20.46 -30.44
C LYS A 377 -11.17 19.54 -31.00
N SER A 378 -11.97 18.94 -30.13
CA SER A 378 -13.03 17.99 -30.49
C SER A 378 -14.39 18.62 -30.77
N THR A 379 -14.51 19.96 -30.69
CA THR A 379 -15.75 20.67 -31.02
C THR A 379 -15.50 21.70 -32.12
N THR A 380 -16.52 21.92 -32.95
CA THR A 380 -16.56 23.01 -33.94
C THR A 380 -17.00 24.33 -33.33
N GLN A 381 -17.49 24.32 -32.08
CA GLN A 381 -18.03 25.48 -31.40
C GLN A 381 -16.91 26.44 -30.97
N THR A 382 -17.19 27.73 -31.08
CA THR A 382 -16.30 28.76 -30.54
C THR A 382 -16.56 28.92 -29.05
N LYS A 383 -15.51 28.77 -28.25
CA LYS A 383 -15.56 28.92 -26.79
C LYS A 383 -14.82 30.19 -26.39
N LEU A 384 -15.41 30.93 -25.46
CA LEU A 384 -14.79 32.09 -24.82
C LEU A 384 -14.62 31.79 -23.34
N PHE A 385 -13.39 31.81 -22.87
CA PHE A 385 -13.04 31.58 -21.47
C PHE A 385 -12.59 32.88 -20.82
N PHE A 386 -12.93 33.08 -19.55
CA PHE A 386 -12.27 34.08 -18.72
C PHE A 386 -11.28 33.37 -17.79
N GLN A 387 -9.99 33.66 -17.92
CA GLN A 387 -8.93 33.01 -17.15
C GLN A 387 -7.88 34.03 -16.71
N THR A 388 -7.82 34.33 -15.42
CA THR A 388 -6.79 35.21 -14.86
C THR A 388 -5.43 34.53 -14.73
N TYR A 389 -5.35 33.21 -14.95
CA TYR A 389 -4.14 32.40 -14.74
C TYR A 389 -3.52 32.60 -13.35
N ALA A 390 -4.37 32.78 -12.32
CA ALA A 390 -3.97 33.09 -10.96
C ALA A 390 -3.11 34.37 -10.80
N ASP A 391 -3.17 35.28 -11.78
CA ASP A 391 -2.63 36.62 -11.61
C ASP A 391 -3.43 37.37 -10.53
N ILE A 392 -2.73 38.02 -9.59
CA ILE A 392 -3.34 38.98 -8.67
C ILE A 392 -3.38 40.34 -9.38
N LEU A 393 -4.57 40.92 -9.49
CA LEU A 393 -4.78 42.22 -10.12
C LEU A 393 -4.74 43.30 -9.04
N TYR A 394 -3.91 44.32 -9.19
CA TYR A 394 -3.74 45.39 -8.21
C TYR A 394 -4.27 46.72 -8.73
N GLU A 395 -4.72 47.58 -7.81
CA GLU A 395 -5.13 48.96 -8.09
C GLU A 395 -4.01 49.73 -8.81
N THR A 396 -4.40 50.47 -9.84
CA THR A 396 -3.51 51.34 -10.62
C THR A 396 -4.24 52.66 -10.93
N SER A 397 -3.51 53.66 -11.43
CA SER A 397 -4.12 54.94 -11.83
C SER A 397 -4.99 54.86 -13.09
N GLU A 398 -4.73 53.87 -13.96
CA GLU A 398 -5.32 53.80 -15.31
C GLU A 398 -6.41 52.74 -15.45
N GLY A 399 -6.57 51.86 -14.47
CA GLY A 399 -7.44 50.69 -14.58
C GLY A 399 -6.75 49.50 -15.22
N LYS A 400 -7.37 48.33 -15.10
CA LYS A 400 -6.82 47.09 -15.66
C LYS A 400 -7.75 46.56 -16.75
N ASP A 401 -7.31 46.65 -18.00
CA ASP A 401 -8.01 46.01 -19.12
C ASP A 401 -7.92 44.48 -18.99
N MET A 402 -9.08 43.83 -19.03
CA MET A 402 -9.26 42.38 -18.91
C MET A 402 -9.19 41.65 -20.24
N SER A 403 -9.08 42.35 -21.37
CA SER A 403 -9.08 41.77 -22.73
C SER A 403 -8.17 40.56 -22.90
N LYS A 404 -6.93 40.64 -22.43
CA LYS A 404 -5.95 39.52 -22.48
C LYS A 404 -6.31 38.28 -21.64
N TYR A 405 -7.24 38.39 -20.70
CA TYR A 405 -7.71 37.28 -19.86
C TYR A 405 -8.93 36.58 -20.45
N PHE A 406 -9.50 37.13 -21.52
CA PHE A 406 -10.49 36.44 -22.32
C PHE A 406 -9.80 35.65 -23.43
N ILE A 407 -10.00 34.33 -23.43
CA ILE A 407 -9.36 33.40 -24.36
C ILE A 407 -10.43 32.83 -25.27
N VAL A 408 -10.34 33.11 -26.57
CA VAL A 408 -11.21 32.51 -27.58
C VAL A 408 -10.53 31.29 -28.19
N ARG A 409 -11.26 30.18 -28.30
CA ARG A 409 -10.78 28.92 -28.90
C ARG A 409 -11.80 28.32 -29.85
N LYS A 410 -11.30 27.70 -30.92
CA LYS A 410 -12.07 26.86 -31.84
C LYS A 410 -11.13 25.86 -32.51
N GLY A 411 -11.33 24.57 -32.27
CA GLY A 411 -10.35 23.56 -32.68
C GLY A 411 -8.98 23.82 -32.03
N ASP A 412 -7.92 23.76 -32.84
CA ASP A 412 -6.54 24.05 -32.41
C ASP A 412 -6.19 25.55 -32.40
N LYS A 413 -7.12 26.43 -32.81
CA LYS A 413 -6.87 27.88 -32.90
C LYS A 413 -7.23 28.58 -31.59
N GLU A 414 -6.37 29.50 -31.17
CA GLU A 414 -6.52 30.31 -29.97
C GLU A 414 -6.17 31.78 -30.25
N ALA A 415 -6.88 32.70 -29.59
CA ALA A 415 -6.52 34.11 -29.51
C ALA A 415 -6.93 34.68 -28.15
N THR A 416 -6.26 35.74 -27.72
CA THR A 416 -6.63 36.52 -26.54
C THR A 416 -7.44 37.75 -26.96
N GLY A 417 -8.35 38.23 -26.11
CA GLY A 417 -9.25 39.34 -26.46
C GLY A 417 -8.53 40.61 -26.91
N ASP A 418 -7.34 40.90 -26.38
CA ASP A 418 -6.49 42.03 -26.78
C ASP A 418 -5.95 41.92 -28.21
N THR A 419 -5.97 40.73 -28.80
CA THR A 419 -5.54 40.48 -30.20
C THR A 419 -6.68 40.48 -31.22
N LEU A 420 -7.94 40.54 -30.75
CA LEU A 420 -9.13 40.44 -31.62
C LEU A 420 -9.59 41.80 -32.19
N GLY A 421 -8.94 42.89 -31.79
CA GLY A 421 -9.22 44.24 -32.30
C GLY A 421 -10.63 44.73 -31.94
N GLN A 422 -11.23 45.51 -32.84
CA GLN A 422 -12.50 46.19 -32.58
C GLN A 422 -13.74 45.28 -32.55
N ALA A 423 -13.61 44.00 -32.90
CA ALA A 423 -14.71 43.03 -32.85
C ALA A 423 -14.91 42.45 -31.43
N PHE A 424 -14.00 42.75 -30.49
CA PHE A 424 -14.06 42.30 -29.11
C PHE A 424 -14.36 43.47 -28.18
N HIS A 425 -15.46 43.36 -27.46
CA HIS A 425 -15.98 44.43 -26.61
C HIS A 425 -16.06 43.96 -25.16
N LEU A 426 -15.69 44.84 -24.25
CA LEU A 426 -15.80 44.62 -22.81
C LEU A 426 -16.69 45.67 -22.17
N THR A 427 -17.68 45.21 -21.42
CA THR A 427 -18.50 46.04 -20.55
C THR A 427 -18.19 45.70 -19.11
N TYR A 428 -17.75 46.68 -18.34
CA TYR A 428 -17.45 46.53 -16.92
C TYR A 428 -18.64 46.97 -16.08
N LYS A 429 -18.94 46.22 -15.03
CA LYS A 429 -20.05 46.51 -14.12
C LYS A 429 -19.62 46.40 -12.66
N ASP A 430 -20.27 47.17 -11.79
CA ASP A 430 -20.21 46.94 -10.34
C ASP A 430 -21.01 45.67 -9.95
N LEU A 431 -21.03 45.33 -8.66
CA LEU A 431 -21.74 44.15 -8.18
C LEU A 431 -23.26 44.29 -8.30
N GLU A 432 -23.75 45.53 -8.20
CA GLU A 432 -25.14 45.94 -8.39
C GLU A 432 -25.59 45.85 -9.86
N GLY A 433 -24.66 45.67 -10.80
CA GLY A 433 -24.91 45.50 -12.23
C GLY A 433 -24.93 46.80 -13.03
N ASN A 434 -24.53 47.93 -12.43
CA ASN A 434 -24.40 49.20 -13.13
C ASN A 434 -23.09 49.23 -13.91
N GLU A 435 -23.13 49.76 -15.13
CA GLU A 435 -21.91 49.93 -15.93
C GLU A 435 -20.97 50.96 -15.31
N VAL A 436 -19.69 50.63 -15.30
CA VAL A 436 -18.60 51.46 -14.79
C VAL A 436 -17.48 51.58 -15.84
N PRO A 437 -16.67 52.65 -15.83
CA PRO A 437 -15.42 52.68 -16.58
C PRO A 437 -14.50 51.52 -16.18
N VAL A 438 -13.46 51.24 -16.98
CA VAL A 438 -12.44 50.22 -16.67
C VAL A 438 -12.00 50.35 -15.20
N PRO A 439 -12.31 49.35 -14.35
CA PRO A 439 -12.07 49.45 -12.93
C PRO A 439 -10.60 49.68 -12.59
N ALA A 440 -10.36 50.71 -11.76
CA ALA A 440 -9.03 51.12 -11.33
C ALA A 440 -8.82 51.00 -9.82
N LYS A 441 -9.91 50.89 -9.06
CA LYS A 441 -9.89 50.85 -7.59
C LYS A 441 -10.04 49.44 -7.08
N ALA A 442 -9.51 49.20 -5.88
CA ALA A 442 -9.72 47.94 -5.19
C ALA A 442 -11.22 47.66 -5.00
N GLY A 443 -11.64 46.44 -5.32
CA GLY A 443 -13.05 46.03 -5.32
C GLY A 443 -13.30 44.81 -6.20
N THR A 444 -14.50 44.24 -6.10
CA THR A 444 -14.96 43.16 -6.97
C THR A 444 -15.88 43.74 -8.04
N TYR A 445 -15.66 43.31 -9.28
CA TYR A 445 -16.34 43.81 -10.46
C TYR A 445 -16.80 42.65 -11.35
N LYS A 446 -17.79 42.92 -12.19
CA LYS A 446 -18.21 42.05 -13.28
C LYS A 446 -17.65 42.57 -14.59
N VAL A 447 -17.27 41.66 -15.47
CA VAL A 447 -16.90 41.97 -16.85
C VAL A 447 -17.69 41.07 -17.78
N GLU A 448 -18.36 41.69 -18.74
CA GLU A 448 -19.06 41.01 -19.83
C GLU A 448 -18.26 41.23 -21.11
N ALA A 449 -17.86 40.14 -21.74
CA ALA A 449 -17.21 40.13 -23.02
C ALA A 449 -18.18 39.70 -24.11
N THR A 450 -18.21 40.45 -25.20
CA THR A 450 -18.90 40.06 -26.44
C THR A 450 -17.91 40.12 -27.59
N PHE A 451 -17.86 39.05 -28.36
CA PHE A 451 -17.08 38.96 -29.57
C PHE A 451 -18.01 38.77 -30.76
N ASP A 452 -17.91 39.66 -31.74
CA ASP A 452 -18.81 39.70 -32.91
C ASP A 452 -18.56 38.55 -33.90
N GLY A 453 -17.47 37.82 -33.74
CA GLY A 453 -17.01 36.80 -34.68
C GLY A 453 -15.99 37.35 -35.69
N ASN A 454 -15.29 36.43 -36.36
CA ASN A 454 -14.47 36.71 -37.54
C ASN A 454 -14.44 35.47 -38.46
N GLU A 455 -13.57 35.47 -39.48
CA GLU A 455 -13.45 34.34 -40.41
C GLU A 455 -13.06 33.01 -39.73
N THR A 456 -12.44 33.07 -38.56
CA THR A 456 -11.99 31.89 -37.81
C THR A 456 -12.98 31.50 -36.72
N TYR A 457 -13.37 32.45 -35.87
CA TYR A 457 -14.13 32.25 -34.64
C TYR A 457 -15.57 32.76 -34.82
N GLY A 458 -16.55 31.98 -34.39
CA GLY A 458 -17.94 32.43 -34.35
C GLY A 458 -18.18 33.51 -33.30
N ALA A 459 -19.29 34.22 -33.41
CA ALA A 459 -19.72 35.16 -32.38
C ALA A 459 -19.96 34.44 -31.05
N CYS A 460 -19.52 35.03 -29.95
CA CYS A 460 -19.66 34.44 -28.62
C CYS A 460 -19.62 35.52 -27.53
N SER A 461 -20.09 35.17 -26.33
CA SER A 461 -20.03 36.04 -25.17
C SER A 461 -19.72 35.24 -23.92
N ALA A 462 -19.14 35.92 -22.93
CA ALA A 462 -18.85 35.37 -21.62
C ALA A 462 -18.95 36.47 -20.58
N ALA A 463 -19.40 36.13 -19.39
CA ALA A 463 -19.39 37.03 -18.24
C ALA A 463 -18.55 36.41 -17.12
N ALA A 464 -17.84 37.24 -16.38
CA ALA A 464 -17.05 36.79 -15.25
C ALA A 464 -16.99 37.85 -14.15
N GLU A 465 -16.71 37.38 -12.93
CA GLU A 465 -16.37 38.24 -11.80
C GLU A 465 -14.85 38.23 -11.58
N TYR A 466 -14.28 39.38 -11.22
CA TYR A 466 -12.87 39.52 -10.87
C TYR A 466 -12.68 40.55 -9.77
N THR A 467 -11.55 40.46 -9.06
CA THR A 467 -11.21 41.36 -7.95
C THR A 467 -9.92 42.11 -8.25
N ILE A 468 -9.94 43.42 -8.00
CA ILE A 468 -8.77 44.29 -7.93
C ILE A 468 -8.39 44.43 -6.45
N GLU A 469 -7.16 44.09 -6.10
CA GLU A 469 -6.58 44.23 -4.77
C GLU A 469 -6.01 45.63 -4.54
N LEU A 470 -5.80 45.99 -3.27
CA LEU A 470 -5.08 47.21 -2.88
C LEU A 470 -3.68 47.27 -3.50
N PRO A 471 -3.05 48.46 -3.67
CA PRO A 471 -1.74 48.58 -4.31
C PRO A 471 -0.69 47.57 -3.81
N ASP A 472 0.11 46.99 -4.71
CA ASP A 472 1.18 46.03 -4.37
C ASP A 472 2.40 46.75 -3.78
N LEU A 473 2.36 47.03 -2.48
CA LEU A 473 3.45 47.67 -1.74
C LEU A 473 4.30 46.67 -0.96
N ILE A 474 3.93 45.39 -0.93
CA ILE A 474 4.55 44.36 -0.09
C ILE A 474 5.46 43.48 -0.93
N THR A 475 6.70 43.27 -0.49
CA THR A 475 7.51 42.13 -0.92
C THR A 475 7.37 41.03 0.13
N LEU A 476 7.02 39.82 -0.29
CA LEU A 476 6.76 38.67 0.58
C LEU A 476 7.52 37.43 0.11
N GLY A 477 8.51 37.01 0.90
CA GLY A 477 9.21 35.74 0.78
C GLY A 477 8.77 34.76 1.87
N VAL A 478 8.44 33.53 1.48
CA VAL A 478 8.31 32.38 2.37
C VAL A 478 8.69 31.15 1.56
N GLU A 479 9.50 30.28 2.17
CA GLU A 479 9.94 29.03 1.55
C GLU A 479 9.22 27.84 2.18
N SER A 480 8.91 26.85 1.36
CA SER A 480 8.46 25.56 1.86
C SER A 480 9.59 24.87 2.62
N LYS A 481 9.25 24.17 3.70
CA LYS A 481 10.25 23.53 4.58
C LYS A 481 9.82 22.13 4.99
N VAL A 482 10.78 21.35 5.48
CA VAL A 482 10.50 20.12 6.23
C VAL A 482 10.21 20.49 7.69
N PHE A 483 9.30 19.75 8.32
CA PHE A 483 8.93 19.92 9.71
C PHE A 483 10.15 19.87 10.64
N ASP A 484 10.31 20.91 11.46
CA ASP A 484 11.38 21.08 12.45
C ASP A 484 10.85 21.64 13.79
N GLY A 485 9.53 21.62 13.97
CA GLY A 485 8.84 22.19 15.14
C GLY A 485 8.75 23.72 15.18
N LYS A 486 9.18 24.43 14.14
CA LYS A 486 9.16 25.90 14.07
C LYS A 486 8.36 26.39 12.86
N PRO A 487 7.72 27.58 12.95
CA PRO A 487 7.08 28.20 11.79
C PRO A 487 8.04 28.42 10.62
N ALA A 488 7.49 28.61 9.42
CA ALA A 488 8.27 29.09 8.28
C ALA A 488 8.71 30.54 8.50
N ALA A 489 9.93 30.86 8.06
CA ALA A 489 10.44 32.23 8.14
C ALA A 489 9.81 33.09 7.03
N LEU A 490 9.39 34.31 7.39
CA LEU A 490 8.85 35.29 6.45
C LEU A 490 9.87 36.40 6.21
N ASP A 491 10.12 36.74 4.95
CA ASP A 491 10.83 37.97 4.54
C ASP A 491 9.78 38.98 4.05
N VAL A 492 9.52 40.00 4.85
CA VAL A 492 8.49 41.02 4.56
C VAL A 492 9.09 42.41 4.50
N LYS A 493 8.87 43.09 3.38
CA LYS A 493 9.26 44.51 3.19
C LYS A 493 8.07 45.27 2.65
N VAL A 494 7.81 46.46 3.19
CA VAL A 494 6.71 47.33 2.72
C VAL A 494 7.31 48.60 2.15
N LYS A 495 7.05 48.86 0.86
CA LYS A 495 7.45 50.08 0.16
C LYS A 495 6.42 51.17 0.44
N TYR A 496 6.49 51.75 1.63
CA TYR A 496 5.62 52.83 2.09
C TYR A 496 6.44 53.91 2.80
N ASP A 497 6.17 55.17 2.49
CA ASP A 497 6.95 56.35 2.91
C ASP A 497 6.56 56.87 4.31
N LYS A 498 5.48 56.35 4.89
CA LYS A 498 5.02 56.67 6.25
C LYS A 498 5.16 55.47 7.20
N GLU A 499 4.94 55.71 8.49
CA GLU A 499 4.89 54.61 9.46
C GLU A 499 3.72 53.66 9.18
N TYR A 500 4.00 52.36 9.26
CA TYR A 500 3.02 51.31 9.00
C TYR A 500 3.05 50.22 10.07
N GLU A 501 1.97 49.43 10.11
CA GLU A 501 1.86 48.19 10.88
C GLU A 501 1.60 47.03 9.90
N VAL A 502 2.18 45.86 10.16
CA VAL A 502 1.92 44.64 9.39
C VAL A 502 1.18 43.63 10.25
N LYS A 503 0.14 43.02 9.70
CA LYS A 503 -0.62 41.92 10.31
C LYS A 503 -0.57 40.69 9.44
N TYR A 504 -0.56 39.53 10.11
CA TYR A 504 -0.47 38.23 9.48
C TYR A 504 -1.76 37.45 9.71
N HIS A 505 -2.19 36.75 8.67
CA HIS A 505 -3.26 35.78 8.76
C HIS A 505 -2.86 34.57 7.93
N TYR A 506 -3.08 33.39 8.49
CA TYR A 506 -2.66 32.13 7.91
C TYR A 506 -3.90 31.31 7.70
N THR A 507 -4.18 31.01 6.44
CA THR A 507 -5.15 30.00 6.06
C THR A 507 -4.42 28.78 5.55
N GLY A 508 -5.07 27.63 5.52
CA GLY A 508 -4.44 26.44 4.98
C GLY A 508 -5.22 25.18 5.22
N VAL A 509 -4.63 24.09 4.75
CA VAL A 509 -5.16 22.74 4.88
C VAL A 509 -4.08 21.85 5.48
N VAL A 510 -4.41 21.25 6.62
CA VAL A 510 -3.61 20.23 7.30
C VAL A 510 -4.12 18.87 6.83
N PRO A 511 -3.34 18.13 6.02
CA PRO A 511 -3.75 16.82 5.57
C PRO A 511 -3.56 15.82 6.70
N TYR A 512 -4.60 15.04 6.97
CA TYR A 512 -4.52 13.90 7.87
C TYR A 512 -4.60 12.59 7.09
N ALA A 513 -5.59 12.51 6.19
CA ALA A 513 -5.71 11.47 5.20
C ALA A 513 -5.98 12.07 3.82
N ALA A 514 -6.04 11.24 2.78
CA ALA A 514 -6.43 11.70 1.45
C ALA A 514 -7.78 12.45 1.52
N GLU A 515 -8.80 11.87 2.14
CA GLU A 515 -10.15 12.44 2.21
C GLU A 515 -10.41 13.26 3.49
N ILE A 516 -9.47 13.27 4.44
CA ILE A 516 -9.63 13.95 5.74
C ILE A 516 -8.60 15.07 5.83
N THR A 517 -9.10 16.28 5.76
CA THR A 517 -8.33 17.51 5.86
C THR A 517 -8.92 18.38 6.96
N TYR A 518 -8.07 19.16 7.61
CA TYR A 518 -8.50 20.16 8.59
C TYR A 518 -8.11 21.53 8.10
N ASP A 519 -9.07 22.44 8.11
CA ASP A 519 -8.80 23.84 7.79
C ASP A 519 -8.00 24.47 8.93
N TYR A 520 -6.98 25.22 8.53
CA TYR A 520 -6.22 26.10 9.38
C TYR A 520 -6.65 27.52 9.06
N ASP A 521 -7.07 28.25 10.07
CA ASP A 521 -7.43 29.67 9.97
C ASP A 521 -7.03 30.32 11.30
N SER A 522 -5.93 31.07 11.28
CA SER A 522 -5.37 31.66 12.49
C SER A 522 -4.47 32.87 12.20
N THR A 523 -4.26 33.70 13.22
CA THR A 523 -3.19 34.72 13.21
C THR A 523 -1.86 34.16 13.74
N GLU A 524 -1.88 32.96 14.33
CA GLU A 524 -0.69 32.23 14.75
C GLU A 524 -0.08 31.51 13.56
N ALA A 525 1.25 31.56 13.45
CA ALA A 525 1.96 30.91 12.36
C ALA A 525 1.93 29.38 12.54
N PRO A 526 1.57 28.60 11.50
CA PRO A 526 1.47 27.16 11.60
C PRO A 526 2.84 26.51 11.77
N ILE A 527 2.86 25.39 12.50
CA ILE A 527 4.07 24.58 12.71
C ILE A 527 3.94 23.16 12.19
N LYS A 528 2.72 22.64 12.04
CA LYS A 528 2.47 21.24 11.67
C LYS A 528 2.57 21.04 10.16
N PRO A 529 2.85 19.81 9.68
CA PRO A 529 2.79 19.51 8.26
C PRO A 529 1.45 19.91 7.65
N GLY A 530 1.47 20.61 6.53
CA GLY A 530 0.29 21.21 5.91
C GLY A 530 0.65 22.15 4.79
N ARG A 531 -0.36 22.60 4.06
CA ARG A 531 -0.25 23.66 3.05
C ARG A 531 -0.90 24.89 3.58
N TYR A 532 -0.23 26.01 3.44
CA TYR A 532 -0.68 27.24 4.05
C TYR A 532 -0.51 28.38 3.05
N THR A 533 -1.43 29.32 3.14
CA THR A 533 -1.33 30.63 2.51
C THR A 533 -1.11 31.62 3.65
N VAL A 534 0.00 32.36 3.60
CA VAL A 534 0.16 33.52 4.47
C VAL A 534 -0.36 34.75 3.74
N GLU A 535 -1.32 35.42 4.36
CA GLU A 535 -1.69 36.78 4.05
C GLU A 535 -0.90 37.75 4.91
N VAL A 536 -0.29 38.72 4.26
CA VAL A 536 0.33 39.88 4.89
C VAL A 536 -0.45 41.12 4.51
N SER A 537 -1.04 41.78 5.51
CA SER A 537 -1.76 43.06 5.35
C SER A 537 -0.96 44.19 5.99
N ALA A 538 -0.68 45.25 5.23
CA ALA A 538 -0.04 46.46 5.73
C ALA A 538 -1.10 47.56 5.98
N TYR A 539 -0.94 48.32 7.06
CA TYR A 539 -1.82 49.40 7.47
C TYR A 539 -1.03 50.68 7.69
N ASP A 540 -1.55 51.81 7.22
CA ASP A 540 -1.05 53.13 7.62
C ASP A 540 -1.29 53.33 9.12
N LYS A 541 -0.24 53.64 9.86
CA LYS A 541 -0.28 53.64 11.33
C LYS A 541 -1.09 54.81 11.91
N ALA A 542 -1.17 55.94 11.21
CA ALA A 542 -1.89 57.12 11.67
C ALA A 542 -3.40 57.00 11.50
N SER A 543 -3.84 56.51 10.34
CA SER A 543 -5.25 56.37 9.99
C SER A 543 -5.86 55.00 10.35
N GLY A 544 -5.02 53.97 10.51
CA GLY A 544 -5.45 52.58 10.66
C GLY A 544 -6.00 51.94 9.37
N THR A 545 -5.85 52.60 8.22
CA THR A 545 -6.39 52.13 6.93
C THR A 545 -5.48 51.05 6.33
N LYS A 546 -6.06 49.97 5.80
CA LYS A 546 -5.31 48.95 5.06
C LYS A 546 -4.82 49.55 3.73
N ILE A 547 -3.52 49.50 3.48
CA ILE A 547 -2.87 50.13 2.31
C ILE A 547 -2.39 49.11 1.27
N SER A 548 -2.16 47.87 1.69
CA SER A 548 -1.69 46.79 0.81
C SER A 548 -1.99 45.43 1.44
N ARG A 549 -2.16 44.41 0.59
CA ARG A 549 -2.38 43.03 0.98
C ARG A 549 -1.64 42.13 -0.01
N LYS A 550 -0.96 41.10 0.48
CA LYS A 550 -0.25 40.13 -0.36
C LYS A 550 -0.36 38.73 0.22
N PHE A 551 -0.45 37.76 -0.67
CA PHE A 551 -0.55 36.34 -0.32
C PHE A 551 0.66 35.58 -0.84
N LYS A 552 1.08 34.55 -0.11
CA LYS A 552 2.03 33.58 -0.62
C LYS A 552 1.75 32.20 -0.05
N ASP A 553 1.71 31.21 -0.93
CA ASP A 553 1.54 29.81 -0.58
C ASP A 553 2.89 29.21 -0.18
N TYR A 554 2.87 28.30 0.79
CA TYR A 554 4.00 27.47 1.17
C TYR A 554 3.53 26.17 1.82
N GLN A 555 4.46 25.23 1.98
CA GLN A 555 4.19 23.94 2.59
C GLN A 555 5.16 23.66 3.74
N ILE A 556 4.64 23.11 4.83
CA ILE A 556 5.44 22.37 5.82
C ILE A 556 5.27 20.88 5.49
N LYS A 557 6.35 20.22 5.06
CA LYS A 557 6.36 18.80 4.71
C LYS A 557 6.66 17.95 5.94
N PHE A 558 6.14 16.71 5.97
CA PHE A 558 6.58 15.74 6.96
C PHE A 558 8.09 15.50 6.86
N LYS A 559 8.72 15.25 7.99
CA LYS A 559 10.10 14.77 8.01
C LYS A 559 10.09 13.27 7.75
N SER A 560 10.68 12.87 6.63
CA SER A 560 10.84 11.47 6.23
C SER A 560 12.30 11.12 6.02
N THR A 561 12.66 9.86 6.30
CA THR A 561 14.02 9.35 6.09
C THR A 561 13.96 8.02 5.36
N ASN A 562 14.68 7.89 4.25
CA ASN A 562 14.92 6.60 3.60
C ASN A 562 16.05 5.88 4.33
N VAL A 563 15.71 5.00 5.27
CA VAL A 563 16.68 4.29 6.11
C VAL A 563 17.44 3.24 5.30
N ILE A 564 16.73 2.53 4.43
CA ILE A 564 17.30 1.54 3.50
C ILE A 564 16.57 1.69 2.16
N ASP A 565 17.35 1.91 1.11
CA ASP A 565 16.89 1.96 -0.26
C ASP A 565 17.71 0.97 -1.11
N ASN A 566 17.03 -0.05 -1.62
CA ASN A 566 17.58 -1.09 -2.49
C ASN A 566 17.25 -0.86 -3.98
N ASN A 567 16.61 0.27 -4.31
CA ASN A 567 16.24 0.62 -5.67
C ASN A 567 17.47 0.76 -6.58
N SER A 568 17.32 0.36 -7.84
CA SER A 568 18.35 0.49 -8.86
C SER A 568 17.73 0.59 -10.25
N LYS A 569 18.36 1.37 -11.13
CA LYS A 569 17.97 1.41 -12.55
C LYS A 569 18.59 0.26 -13.36
N GLU A 570 19.61 -0.41 -12.82
CA GLU A 570 20.35 -1.46 -13.53
C GLU A 570 19.59 -2.80 -13.58
N TYR A 571 18.67 -3.03 -12.65
CA TYR A 571 17.97 -4.30 -12.49
C TYR A 571 16.46 -4.10 -12.51
N VAL A 572 15.81 -4.72 -13.50
CA VAL A 572 14.36 -4.76 -13.61
C VAL A 572 13.79 -5.42 -12.35
N GLY A 573 12.73 -4.84 -11.78
CA GLY A 573 12.13 -5.34 -10.54
C GLY A 573 12.64 -4.69 -9.25
N THR A 574 13.75 -3.95 -9.25
CA THR A 574 14.26 -3.36 -8.00
C THR A 574 13.53 -2.09 -7.56
N GLN A 575 12.51 -1.64 -8.30
CA GLN A 575 11.74 -0.44 -7.98
C GLN A 575 10.47 -0.77 -7.18
N PRO A 576 9.93 0.17 -6.38
CA PRO A 576 8.74 -0.07 -5.55
C PRO A 576 7.48 -0.46 -6.36
N TYR A 577 7.35 0.09 -7.57
CA TYR A 577 6.23 -0.17 -8.47
C TYR A 577 6.31 -1.51 -9.20
N THR A 578 7.50 -2.14 -9.24
CA THR A 578 7.69 -3.47 -9.84
C THR A 578 7.69 -4.53 -8.73
N ASN A 579 8.84 -4.82 -8.12
CA ASN A 579 8.95 -5.91 -7.15
C ASN A 579 9.38 -5.49 -5.75
N ASN A 580 10.07 -4.36 -5.57
CA ASN A 580 10.60 -3.97 -4.26
C ASN A 580 9.47 -3.57 -3.29
N LYS A 581 9.56 -4.01 -2.04
CA LYS A 581 8.50 -3.86 -1.04
C LYS A 581 8.87 -2.76 -0.05
N THR A 582 8.33 -1.55 -0.24
CA THR A 582 8.56 -0.44 0.70
C THR A 582 7.68 -0.59 1.95
N ILE A 583 8.31 -0.65 3.13
CA ILE A 583 7.66 -0.64 4.44
C ILE A 583 7.89 0.73 5.10
N VAL A 584 6.80 1.38 5.49
CA VAL A 584 6.84 2.72 6.10
C VAL A 584 6.62 2.59 7.60
N LEU A 585 7.45 3.23 8.41
CA LEU A 585 7.30 3.26 9.85
C LEU A 585 6.96 4.70 10.29
N THR A 586 5.97 4.85 11.16
CA THR A 586 5.57 6.15 11.71
C THR A 586 5.19 6.02 13.18
N GLY A 587 5.15 7.14 13.90
CA GLY A 587 4.97 7.18 15.35
C GLY A 587 3.57 7.61 15.78
N GLU A 588 3.05 6.99 16.83
CA GLU A 588 1.86 7.44 17.55
C GLU A 588 2.19 7.75 19.01
N GLY A 589 1.71 8.88 19.50
CA GLY A 589 1.97 9.35 20.87
C GLY A 589 3.41 9.80 21.12
N PHE A 590 4.15 10.17 20.07
CA PHE A 590 5.47 10.80 20.17
C PHE A 590 5.33 12.32 20.00
N THR A 591 5.72 13.07 21.02
CA THR A 591 5.78 14.53 20.93
C THR A 591 6.95 15.02 20.06
N ALA A 592 7.02 16.32 19.77
CA ALA A 592 8.14 16.90 19.02
C ALA A 592 9.50 16.60 19.69
N ASP A 593 9.56 16.62 21.01
CA ASP A 593 10.77 16.32 21.80
C ASP A 593 11.09 14.81 21.89
N GLU A 594 10.21 13.94 21.39
CA GLU A 594 10.36 12.48 21.43
C GLU A 594 10.64 11.85 20.05
N GLN A 595 10.87 12.64 19.00
CA GLN A 595 11.11 12.07 17.66
C GLN A 595 12.40 11.23 17.60
N ASP A 596 13.46 11.60 18.33
CA ASP A 596 14.67 10.77 18.46
C ASP A 596 14.39 9.39 19.08
N LYS A 597 13.40 9.32 19.98
CA LYS A 597 12.95 8.06 20.61
C LYS A 597 12.16 7.22 19.62
N PHE A 598 11.35 7.85 18.76
CA PHE A 598 10.69 7.18 17.64
C PHE A 598 11.72 6.59 16.67
N GLU A 599 12.66 7.40 16.17
CA GLU A 599 13.66 6.98 15.18
C GLU A 599 14.53 5.83 15.68
N LYS A 600 14.95 5.90 16.95
CA LYS A 600 15.67 4.78 17.59
C LYS A 600 14.84 3.50 17.62
N LYS A 601 13.54 3.60 17.91
CA LYS A 601 12.65 2.43 17.94
C LYS A 601 12.37 1.89 16.54
N ALA A 602 12.17 2.76 15.56
CA ALA A 602 12.02 2.37 14.16
C ALA A 602 13.26 1.60 13.67
N ALA A 603 14.46 2.04 14.02
CA ALA A 603 15.70 1.31 13.72
C ALA A 603 15.75 -0.09 14.36
N GLU A 604 15.20 -0.26 15.58
CA GLU A 604 15.08 -1.58 16.22
C GLU A 604 14.08 -2.49 15.47
N TYR A 605 12.93 -1.95 15.04
CA TYR A 605 11.96 -2.66 14.21
C TYR A 605 12.61 -3.14 12.91
N ILE A 606 13.23 -2.23 12.15
CA ILE A 606 13.91 -2.56 10.89
C ILE A 606 14.95 -3.64 11.14
N LYS A 607 15.79 -3.50 12.17
CA LYS A 607 16.78 -4.52 12.52
C LYS A 607 16.14 -5.88 12.84
N TYR A 608 15.00 -5.90 13.53
CA TYR A 608 14.29 -7.14 13.85
C TYR A 608 13.81 -7.85 12.57
N PHE A 609 13.15 -7.12 11.66
CA PHE A 609 12.69 -7.64 10.37
C PHE A 609 13.86 -8.24 9.59
N ARG A 610 14.92 -7.47 9.37
CA ARG A 610 16.10 -7.90 8.59
C ARG A 610 16.83 -9.11 9.15
N ASN A 611 16.60 -9.47 10.42
CA ASN A 611 17.19 -10.64 11.06
C ASN A 611 16.22 -11.81 11.23
N LYS A 612 14.97 -11.70 10.76
CA LYS A 612 13.93 -12.72 10.88
C LYS A 612 13.65 -13.37 9.53
N GLU A 613 13.56 -14.70 9.49
CA GLU A 613 13.08 -15.41 8.30
C GLU A 613 11.58 -15.13 8.06
N PRO A 614 11.13 -14.94 6.81
CA PRO A 614 11.91 -14.98 5.55
C PRO A 614 12.48 -13.62 5.10
N TYR A 615 12.23 -12.53 5.83
CA TYR A 615 12.74 -11.19 5.48
C TYR A 615 14.26 -11.13 5.36
N LYS A 616 14.98 -11.85 6.21
CA LYS A 616 16.45 -11.89 6.20
C LYS A 616 17.02 -12.39 4.87
N GLU A 617 16.47 -13.47 4.30
CA GLU A 617 16.92 -13.97 2.99
C GLU A 617 16.50 -13.05 1.84
N ALA A 618 15.40 -12.32 2.00
CA ALA A 618 14.82 -11.45 0.98
C ALA A 618 15.08 -9.95 1.19
N ASP A 619 16.01 -9.57 2.07
CA ASP A 619 16.23 -8.18 2.52
C ASP A 619 16.42 -7.18 1.37
N ILE A 620 17.03 -7.62 0.27
CA ILE A 620 17.25 -6.80 -0.93
C ILE A 620 15.97 -6.43 -1.69
N TYR A 621 14.85 -7.10 -1.39
CA TYR A 621 13.53 -6.83 -1.95
C TYR A 621 12.65 -6.00 -1.00
N PHE A 622 13.23 -5.40 0.04
CA PHE A 622 12.54 -4.49 0.94
C PHE A 622 13.23 -3.14 1.04
N ASN A 623 12.45 -2.07 1.04
CA ASN A 623 12.88 -0.73 1.44
C ASN A 623 12.24 -0.38 2.78
N TYR A 624 12.92 0.45 3.56
CA TYR A 624 12.42 0.91 4.85
C TYR A 624 12.56 2.43 4.95
N SER A 625 11.44 3.11 5.21
CA SER A 625 11.39 4.55 5.42
C SER A 625 10.71 4.89 6.73
N THR A 626 11.15 5.95 7.40
CA THR A 626 10.49 6.51 8.58
C THR A 626 9.81 7.82 8.24
N VAL A 627 8.70 8.11 8.92
CA VAL A 627 8.00 9.40 8.86
C VAL A 627 7.63 9.85 10.27
N GLU A 628 8.09 11.05 10.64
CA GLU A 628 7.84 11.67 11.94
C GLU A 628 6.41 12.25 11.98
N ALA A 629 5.47 11.50 12.55
CA ALA A 629 4.14 11.98 12.89
C ALA A 629 4.14 12.51 14.34
N VAL A 630 3.84 13.80 14.49
CA VAL A 630 4.04 14.52 15.76
C VAL A 630 2.71 14.61 16.50
N SER A 631 2.69 14.07 17.71
CA SER A 631 1.56 14.13 18.63
C SER A 631 1.66 15.33 19.58
N ASP A 632 0.53 15.94 19.93
CA ASP A 632 0.52 17.04 20.91
C ASP A 632 0.74 16.52 22.34
N GLN A 633 0.44 15.24 22.59
CA GLN A 633 0.63 14.58 23.88
C GLN A 633 1.45 13.28 23.75
N SER A 634 2.17 12.95 24.83
CA SER A 634 2.95 11.71 24.90
C SER A 634 2.07 10.52 25.35
N GLY A 635 2.19 9.41 24.62
CA GLY A 635 1.41 8.18 24.78
C GLY A 635 -0.09 8.35 24.55
N ILE A 636 -0.82 7.25 24.47
CA ILE A 636 -2.22 7.24 23.97
C ILE A 636 -3.28 7.14 25.07
N GLY A 637 -2.99 6.46 26.18
CA GLY A 637 -3.93 6.29 27.30
C GLY A 637 -5.15 5.38 27.03
N LYS A 638 -5.91 5.10 28.10
CA LYS A 638 -7.21 4.40 28.01
C LYS A 638 -8.33 5.27 27.44
N GLN A 639 -8.23 6.57 27.69
CA GLN A 639 -9.08 7.59 27.10
C GLN A 639 -8.24 8.31 26.05
N ALA A 640 -8.86 8.66 24.92
CA ALA A 640 -8.18 9.33 23.82
C ALA A 640 -7.49 10.59 24.34
N LYS A 641 -6.19 10.67 24.07
CA LYS A 641 -5.39 11.88 24.21
C LYS A 641 -5.34 12.60 22.87
N ASN A 642 -4.87 13.86 22.89
CA ASN A 642 -4.58 14.59 21.68
C ASN A 642 -3.26 14.09 21.07
N THR A 643 -3.33 12.92 20.43
CA THR A 643 -2.23 12.27 19.70
C THR A 643 -2.58 12.19 18.22
N TYR A 644 -1.58 11.98 17.37
CA TYR A 644 -1.77 12.09 15.92
C TYR A 644 -2.87 11.17 15.40
N PHE A 645 -2.84 9.88 15.77
CA PHE A 645 -3.83 8.89 15.33
C PHE A 645 -4.99 8.68 16.29
N GLU A 646 -5.01 9.40 17.42
CA GLU A 646 -6.04 9.32 18.46
C GLU A 646 -6.31 7.89 18.96
N LEU A 647 -5.28 7.04 18.97
CA LEU A 647 -5.44 5.65 19.41
C LEU A 647 -5.75 5.58 20.92
N THR A 648 -6.27 4.45 21.38
CA THR A 648 -6.42 4.14 22.80
C THR A 648 -6.01 2.69 23.09
N TYR A 649 -6.03 2.27 24.36
CA TYR A 649 -5.93 0.86 24.71
C TYR A 649 -7.01 0.40 25.69
N ASP A 650 -7.42 -0.87 25.60
CA ASP A 650 -8.43 -1.48 26.47
C ASP A 650 -7.86 -1.90 27.85
N ASP A 651 -8.70 -2.50 28.69
CA ASP A 651 -8.26 -2.97 30.03
C ASP A 651 -7.18 -4.07 30.00
N ASN A 652 -6.97 -4.73 28.86
CA ASN A 652 -5.94 -5.73 28.64
C ASN A 652 -4.67 -5.15 28.00
N GLY A 653 -4.67 -3.85 27.67
CA GLY A 653 -3.59 -3.20 26.95
C GLY A 653 -3.61 -3.48 25.45
N LYS A 654 -4.74 -3.91 24.89
CA LYS A 654 -4.90 -4.06 23.43
C LYS A 654 -5.17 -2.71 22.80
N ILE A 655 -4.48 -2.39 21.70
CA ILE A 655 -4.72 -1.17 20.93
C ILE A 655 -6.16 -1.16 20.40
N VAL A 656 -6.84 -0.03 20.57
CA VAL A 656 -8.20 0.25 20.09
C VAL A 656 -8.14 1.49 19.20
N LEU A 657 -8.68 1.35 17.98
CA LEU A 657 -8.76 2.43 17.01
C LEU A 657 -9.93 3.38 17.34
N PRO A 658 -9.89 4.64 16.87
CA PRO A 658 -10.99 5.58 16.99
C PRO A 658 -12.30 5.02 16.43
N LYS A 659 -13.44 5.48 16.98
CA LYS A 659 -14.77 5.06 16.53
C LYS A 659 -15.17 5.61 15.16
N GLU A 660 -14.54 6.70 14.72
CA GLU A 660 -14.65 7.19 13.35
C GLU A 660 -13.99 6.16 12.43
N GLU A 661 -14.83 5.33 11.78
CA GLU A 661 -14.39 4.14 11.08
C GLU A 661 -13.28 4.45 10.07
N GLY A 662 -12.09 3.90 10.32
CA GLY A 662 -10.97 3.95 9.39
C GLY A 662 -10.06 5.17 9.50
N LYS A 663 -10.38 6.20 10.29
CA LYS A 663 -9.57 7.44 10.38
C LYS A 663 -8.07 7.16 10.61
N ALA A 664 -7.73 6.41 11.66
CA ALA A 664 -6.33 6.07 11.96
C ALA A 664 -5.64 5.29 10.82
N VAL A 665 -6.37 4.39 10.16
CA VAL A 665 -5.85 3.60 9.03
C VAL A 665 -5.63 4.50 7.81
N GLN A 666 -6.59 5.36 7.48
CA GLN A 666 -6.50 6.31 6.37
C GLN A 666 -5.33 7.30 6.57
N GLY A 667 -5.09 7.74 7.81
CA GLY A 667 -3.93 8.58 8.12
C GLY A 667 -2.60 7.87 7.92
N ALA A 668 -2.49 6.62 8.37
CA ALA A 668 -1.29 5.81 8.16
C ALA A 668 -1.06 5.54 6.67
N MET A 669 -2.15 5.35 5.93
CA MET A 669 -2.09 5.19 4.49
C MET A 669 -1.63 6.45 3.77
N TYR A 670 -2.11 7.62 4.18
CA TYR A 670 -1.68 8.90 3.62
C TYR A 670 -0.19 9.10 3.85
N ILE A 671 0.31 8.81 5.05
CA ILE A 671 1.75 8.84 5.33
C ILE A 671 2.51 7.90 4.39
N GLY A 672 2.06 6.65 4.22
CA GLY A 672 2.72 5.74 3.28
C GLY A 672 2.68 6.24 1.83
N ASN A 673 1.50 6.65 1.36
CA ASN A 673 1.18 6.93 -0.04
C ASN A 673 1.69 8.29 -0.52
N ASN A 674 1.50 9.33 0.30
CA ASN A 674 1.70 10.73 -0.08
C ASN A 674 3.00 11.31 0.47
N VAL A 675 3.56 10.74 1.54
CA VAL A 675 4.83 11.22 2.12
C VAL A 675 6.03 10.40 1.64
N VAL A 676 5.85 9.09 1.42
CA VAL A 676 6.94 8.20 0.98
C VAL A 676 6.82 7.82 -0.49
N THR A 677 5.80 7.02 -0.85
CA THR A 677 5.60 6.59 -2.24
C THR A 677 4.22 5.97 -2.40
N SER A 678 3.56 6.23 -3.53
CA SER A 678 2.28 5.59 -3.86
C SER A 678 2.39 4.06 -3.96
N PHE A 679 3.58 3.48 -4.01
CA PHE A 679 3.80 2.04 -4.14
C PHE A 679 4.11 1.30 -2.82
N TYR A 680 4.05 1.97 -1.67
CA TYR A 680 4.34 1.36 -0.36
C TYR A 680 3.46 0.15 -0.04
N LYS A 681 4.00 -0.91 0.56
CA LYS A 681 3.27 -2.16 0.74
C LYS A 681 2.59 -2.28 2.11
N ALA A 682 3.23 -1.75 3.15
CA ALA A 682 2.65 -1.71 4.48
C ALA A 682 3.15 -0.52 5.29
N ALA A 683 2.32 -0.06 6.23
CA ALA A 683 2.68 0.92 7.24
C ALA A 683 2.72 0.24 8.63
N ILE A 684 3.73 0.58 9.44
CA ILE A 684 3.85 0.21 10.84
C ILE A 684 3.74 1.48 11.68
N VAL A 685 2.68 1.61 12.45
CA VAL A 685 2.48 2.68 13.44
C VAL A 685 3.00 2.18 14.78
N ILE A 686 4.14 2.72 15.21
CA ILE A 686 4.76 2.41 16.49
C ILE A 686 4.07 3.25 17.58
N VAL A 687 3.55 2.61 18.62
CA VAL A 687 2.75 3.28 19.66
C VAL A 687 3.59 3.50 20.92
N ASN A 688 3.79 4.76 21.29
CA ASN A 688 4.57 5.19 22.47
C ASN A 688 3.80 5.06 23.79
N ASP A 689 3.37 3.86 24.17
CA ASP A 689 2.74 3.63 25.47
C ASP A 689 3.14 2.27 26.06
N GLU A 690 3.73 2.29 27.25
CA GLU A 690 4.20 1.07 27.93
C GLU A 690 3.07 0.13 28.36
N ASN A 691 1.83 0.64 28.42
CA ASN A 691 0.66 -0.14 28.78
C ASN A 691 0.12 -0.96 27.62
N VAL A 692 0.55 -0.68 26.38
CA VAL A 692 0.25 -1.53 25.23
C VAL A 692 0.91 -2.90 25.41
N LYS A 693 0.11 -3.95 25.22
CA LYS A 693 0.48 -5.37 25.34
C LYS A 693 0.09 -6.20 24.12
N GLU A 694 -0.89 -5.74 23.34
CA GLU A 694 -1.39 -6.43 22.16
C GLU A 694 -1.59 -5.39 21.04
N GLY A 695 -0.99 -5.66 19.89
CA GLY A 695 -1.13 -4.84 18.68
C GLY A 695 -2.47 -5.06 17.98
N ALA A 696 -2.66 -4.33 16.88
CA ALA A 696 -3.80 -4.49 15.98
C ALA A 696 -3.34 -4.36 14.53
N ALA A 697 -3.99 -5.06 13.60
CA ALA A 697 -3.71 -4.94 12.18
C ALA A 697 -5.01 -4.69 11.42
N PHE A 698 -4.91 -3.95 10.31
CA PHE A 698 -6.05 -3.64 9.44
C PHE A 698 -5.61 -3.72 7.98
N THR A 699 -6.41 -4.44 7.20
CA THR A 699 -6.26 -4.53 5.74
C THR A 699 -7.41 -3.79 5.09
N ASN A 700 -7.10 -2.77 4.29
CA ASN A 700 -8.05 -2.14 3.37
C ASN A 700 -7.43 -2.15 1.95
N LYS A 701 -7.32 -1.00 1.25
CA LYS A 701 -6.48 -0.89 0.04
C LYS A 701 -5.02 -1.27 0.30
N ARG A 702 -4.52 -1.05 1.52
CA ARG A 702 -3.14 -1.28 1.96
C ARG A 702 -3.16 -1.93 3.34
N PHE A 703 -1.98 -2.30 3.83
CA PHE A 703 -1.84 -2.95 5.13
C PHE A 703 -1.25 -2.02 6.18
N THR A 704 -1.93 -1.90 7.32
CA THR A 704 -1.46 -1.10 8.45
C THR A 704 -1.38 -1.97 9.71
N VAL A 705 -0.25 -1.90 10.40
CA VAL A 705 -0.04 -2.54 11.70
C VAL A 705 0.20 -1.49 12.77
N PHE A 706 -0.54 -1.58 13.87
CA PHE A 706 -0.33 -0.79 15.08
C PHE A 706 0.33 -1.67 16.14
N ALA A 707 1.52 -1.29 16.60
CA ALA A 707 2.34 -2.13 17.48
C ALA A 707 3.08 -1.29 18.52
N GLY A 708 3.23 -1.82 19.74
CA GLY A 708 3.90 -1.12 20.85
C GLY A 708 5.42 -1.08 20.78
N MET A 709 6.08 -0.79 21.90
CA MET A 709 7.54 -0.51 21.93
C MET A 709 8.43 -1.73 22.18
N ASN A 710 7.88 -2.92 22.38
CA ASN A 710 8.64 -4.09 22.87
C ASN A 710 8.90 -5.16 21.79
N GLU A 711 9.75 -6.14 22.08
CA GLU A 711 10.13 -7.19 21.12
C GLU A 711 8.94 -8.07 20.69
N ASN A 712 7.94 -8.30 21.55
CA ASN A 712 6.74 -9.05 21.17
C ASN A 712 5.89 -8.26 20.15
N ASP A 713 5.87 -6.93 20.24
CA ASP A 713 5.21 -6.06 19.28
C ASP A 713 5.94 -6.05 17.92
N MET A 714 7.27 -6.10 17.92
CA MET A 714 8.07 -6.30 16.70
C MET A 714 7.78 -7.67 16.07
N GLU A 715 7.71 -8.72 16.90
CA GLU A 715 7.33 -10.06 16.44
C GLU A 715 5.89 -10.10 15.89
N PHE A 716 4.96 -9.43 16.55
CA PHE A 716 3.59 -9.29 16.06
C PHE A 716 3.57 -8.63 14.68
N ALA A 717 4.20 -7.47 14.53
CA ALA A 717 4.23 -6.76 13.25
C ALA A 717 4.89 -7.56 12.13
N ALA A 718 6.00 -8.24 12.40
CA ALA A 718 6.66 -9.10 11.41
C ALA A 718 5.79 -10.28 10.99
N ASN A 719 5.02 -10.88 11.90
CA ASN A 719 4.13 -11.98 11.52
C ASN A 719 2.90 -11.49 10.75
N GLU A 720 2.30 -10.37 11.14
CA GLU A 720 1.11 -9.86 10.45
C GLU A 720 1.45 -9.34 9.04
N ILE A 721 2.61 -8.70 8.84
CA ILE A 721 3.07 -8.34 7.50
C ILE A 721 3.32 -9.59 6.64
N LEU A 722 3.87 -10.67 7.23
CA LEU A 722 4.07 -11.92 6.52
C LEU A 722 2.73 -12.55 6.12
N ASN A 723 1.76 -12.53 7.03
CA ASN A 723 0.41 -13.02 6.75
C ASN A 723 -0.23 -12.22 5.59
N TYR A 724 -0.10 -10.89 5.63
CA TYR A 724 -0.57 -10.02 4.54
C TYR A 724 0.04 -10.38 3.19
N PHE A 725 1.37 -10.55 3.12
CA PHE A 725 2.02 -10.94 1.85
C PHE A 725 1.59 -12.32 1.35
N ASN A 726 1.28 -13.24 2.25
CA ASN A 726 0.89 -14.60 1.88
C ASN A 726 -0.61 -14.76 1.61
N GLY A 727 -1.43 -13.76 1.93
CA GLY A 727 -2.89 -13.90 1.96
C GLY A 727 -3.38 -14.84 3.08
N ASP A 728 -2.60 -15.02 4.15
CA ASP A 728 -3.01 -15.77 5.34
C ASP A 728 -3.93 -14.93 6.23
N ASP A 729 -4.82 -15.59 7.01
CA ASP A 729 -5.69 -14.90 7.98
C ASP A 729 -4.87 -14.17 9.06
N GLU A 730 -5.40 -13.04 9.57
CA GLU A 730 -4.79 -12.30 10.69
C GLU A 730 -4.55 -13.22 11.89
N GLY A 731 -3.37 -13.11 12.51
CA GLY A 731 -2.98 -13.97 13.63
C GLY A 731 -2.54 -15.38 13.24
N TYR A 732 -2.50 -15.74 11.96
CA TYR A 732 -1.95 -17.01 11.51
C TYR A 732 -0.48 -17.17 11.93
N ARG A 733 -0.10 -18.37 12.39
CA ARG A 733 1.27 -18.69 12.81
C ARG A 733 1.65 -20.09 12.35
N ALA A 734 2.64 -20.18 11.48
CA ALA A 734 3.21 -21.44 11.05
C ALA A 734 4.01 -22.11 12.18
N VAL A 735 3.49 -23.19 12.76
CA VAL A 735 4.12 -23.88 13.91
C VAL A 735 4.80 -25.19 13.52
N THR A 736 4.37 -25.88 12.47
CA THR A 736 5.02 -27.10 11.96
C THR A 736 6.03 -26.79 10.86
N ALA A 737 6.91 -27.75 10.54
CA ALA A 737 7.88 -27.59 9.46
C ALA A 737 7.17 -27.46 8.10
N GLU A 738 6.09 -28.21 7.90
CA GLU A 738 5.26 -28.20 6.70
C GLU A 738 4.55 -26.85 6.54
N GLN A 739 3.97 -26.32 7.63
CA GLN A 739 3.36 -24.99 7.62
C GLN A 739 4.38 -23.90 7.29
N LYS A 740 5.58 -23.96 7.89
CA LYS A 740 6.65 -22.99 7.61
C LYS A 740 7.14 -23.09 6.17
N LYS A 741 7.20 -24.30 5.61
CA LYS A 741 7.54 -24.52 4.20
C LYS A 741 6.47 -23.92 3.29
N ALA A 742 5.19 -24.17 3.57
CA ALA A 742 4.07 -23.60 2.81
C ALA A 742 4.06 -22.07 2.89
N GLN A 743 4.23 -21.51 4.11
CA GLN A 743 4.32 -20.08 4.35
C GLN A 743 5.49 -19.44 3.58
N ARG A 744 6.65 -20.10 3.55
CA ARG A 744 7.79 -19.65 2.75
C ARG A 744 7.47 -19.68 1.25
N ILE A 745 6.82 -20.72 0.74
CA ILE A 745 6.45 -20.80 -0.69
C ILE A 745 5.51 -19.66 -1.08
N GLN A 746 4.52 -19.34 -0.24
CA GLN A 746 3.63 -18.19 -0.49
C GLN A 746 4.39 -16.86 -0.46
N PHE A 747 5.33 -16.71 0.48
CA PHE A 747 6.17 -15.52 0.53
C PHE A 747 7.02 -15.36 -0.74
N LEU A 748 7.58 -16.46 -1.26
CA LEU A 748 8.34 -16.46 -2.52
C LEU A 748 7.47 -16.04 -3.72
N LYS A 749 6.19 -16.43 -3.74
CA LYS A 749 5.23 -15.95 -4.74
C LYS A 749 4.97 -14.45 -4.59
N ALA A 750 4.89 -13.94 -3.36
CA ALA A 750 4.65 -12.52 -3.10
C ALA A 750 5.81 -11.59 -3.50
N VAL A 751 7.05 -12.11 -3.47
CA VAL A 751 8.25 -11.40 -3.96
C VAL A 751 8.64 -11.78 -5.40
N PHE A 752 7.78 -12.50 -6.10
CA PHE A 752 7.82 -12.67 -7.55
C PHE A 752 6.89 -11.63 -8.19
N CYS A 753 7.27 -11.05 -9.31
CA CYS A 753 6.48 -10.04 -10.02
C CYS A 753 6.51 -10.28 -11.52
N HIS A 754 5.33 -10.29 -12.15
CA HIS A 754 5.18 -10.16 -13.59
C HIS A 754 4.94 -8.69 -13.92
N TRP A 755 5.72 -8.12 -14.84
CA TRP A 755 5.66 -6.71 -15.21
C TRP A 755 5.89 -6.55 -16.70
N TYR A 756 4.86 -6.09 -17.44
CA TYR A 756 4.92 -5.82 -18.88
C TYR A 756 5.64 -6.91 -19.70
N GLY A 757 5.20 -8.16 -19.55
CA GLY A 757 5.77 -9.30 -20.28
C GLY A 757 7.15 -9.77 -19.78
N THR A 758 7.63 -9.23 -18.65
CA THR A 758 8.89 -9.61 -18.02
C THR A 758 8.65 -10.17 -16.61
N ASP A 759 9.38 -11.22 -16.25
CA ASP A 759 9.24 -11.92 -14.98
C ASP A 759 10.44 -11.63 -14.05
N CYS A 760 10.18 -10.90 -12.97
CA CYS A 760 11.15 -10.53 -11.95
C CYS A 760 11.19 -11.60 -10.86
N ALA A 761 11.96 -12.67 -11.11
CA ALA A 761 12.11 -13.77 -10.15
C ALA A 761 13.10 -13.43 -9.01
N PRO A 762 12.74 -13.66 -7.73
CA PRO A 762 13.68 -13.46 -6.63
C PRO A 762 14.86 -14.45 -6.71
N ILE A 763 16.06 -13.91 -6.56
CA ILE A 763 17.32 -14.65 -6.34
C ILE A 763 17.65 -14.55 -4.86
N LEU A 764 17.63 -15.69 -4.16
CA LEU A 764 17.86 -15.76 -2.72
C LEU A 764 19.01 -16.70 -2.39
N SER A 765 19.68 -16.43 -1.27
CA SER A 765 20.74 -17.30 -0.78
C SER A 765 20.75 -17.41 0.74
N ARG A 766 20.99 -18.64 1.20
CA ARG A 766 21.20 -18.98 2.61
C ARG A 766 22.66 -19.23 2.94
N ALA A 767 23.60 -18.71 2.13
CA ALA A 767 25.03 -18.85 2.40
C ALA A 767 25.44 -18.32 3.80
N TYR A 768 24.67 -17.42 4.41
CA TYR A 768 24.89 -16.99 5.80
C TYR A 768 24.69 -18.09 6.85
N ASP A 769 23.99 -19.18 6.53
CA ASP A 769 23.82 -20.36 7.41
C ASP A 769 24.94 -21.38 7.23
N GLU A 770 25.75 -21.22 6.19
CA GLU A 770 26.82 -22.13 5.82
C GLU A 770 28.12 -21.81 6.54
N LYS A 771 29.00 -22.80 6.60
CA LYS A 771 30.33 -22.68 7.22
C LYS A 771 31.41 -22.80 6.17
N PHE A 772 31.90 -21.66 5.72
CA PHE A 772 33.09 -21.58 4.88
C PHE A 772 34.34 -21.51 5.76
N VAL A 773 35.36 -22.28 5.41
CA VAL A 773 36.65 -22.31 6.12
C VAL A 773 37.74 -21.95 5.13
N GLU A 774 38.60 -21.03 5.53
CA GLU A 774 39.79 -20.64 4.79
C GLU A 774 40.65 -21.89 4.53
N ASN A 775 40.86 -22.20 3.25
CA ASN A 775 41.63 -23.37 2.81
C ASN A 775 42.58 -23.01 1.66
N GLY A 776 42.81 -21.71 1.46
CA GLY A 776 43.62 -21.16 0.36
C GLY A 776 42.93 -21.20 -1.01
N LYS A 777 41.65 -21.60 -1.10
CA LYS A 777 40.88 -21.59 -2.35
C LYS A 777 39.72 -20.59 -2.27
N PRO A 778 39.43 -19.88 -3.37
CA PRO A 778 38.27 -19.00 -3.44
C PRO A 778 36.97 -19.74 -3.13
N VAL A 779 36.08 -19.13 -2.35
CA VAL A 779 34.77 -19.69 -2.04
C VAL A 779 33.83 -19.44 -3.21
N ASP A 780 33.35 -20.51 -3.84
CA ASP A 780 32.30 -20.44 -4.85
C ASP A 780 30.91 -20.43 -4.20
N LEU A 781 30.17 -19.35 -4.40
CA LEU A 781 28.82 -19.20 -3.89
C LEU A 781 27.70 -19.56 -4.87
N ALA A 782 28.01 -19.90 -6.12
CA ALA A 782 27.00 -20.25 -7.12
C ALA A 782 26.02 -21.35 -6.66
N PRO A 783 26.45 -22.42 -5.97
CA PRO A 783 25.53 -23.46 -5.50
C PRO A 783 24.55 -23.02 -4.40
N TYR A 784 24.74 -21.85 -3.81
CA TYR A 784 23.96 -21.35 -2.69
C TYR A 784 22.96 -20.27 -3.09
N PHE A 785 22.96 -19.85 -4.35
CA PHE A 785 21.97 -18.93 -4.91
C PHE A 785 20.90 -19.71 -5.68
N HIS A 786 19.65 -19.38 -5.43
CA HIS A 786 18.48 -20.04 -6.01
C HIS A 786 17.53 -18.99 -6.57
N THR A 787 16.98 -19.26 -7.75
CA THR A 787 15.99 -18.40 -8.42
C THR A 787 14.63 -19.05 -8.29
N TYR A 788 13.61 -18.30 -7.87
CA TYR A 788 12.27 -18.84 -7.67
C TYR A 788 11.24 -18.23 -8.61
N VAL A 789 10.64 -19.05 -9.46
CA VAL A 789 9.50 -18.65 -10.32
C VAL A 789 8.23 -19.18 -9.69
N SER A 790 7.31 -18.28 -9.31
CA SER A 790 6.06 -18.64 -8.63
C SER A 790 6.26 -19.58 -7.41
N GLY A 791 7.34 -19.37 -6.67
CA GLY A 791 7.72 -20.17 -5.49
C GLY A 791 8.43 -21.49 -5.78
N LYS A 792 8.75 -21.81 -7.04
CA LYS A 792 9.49 -23.02 -7.45
C LYS A 792 10.92 -22.66 -7.86
N ASP A 793 11.88 -23.43 -7.35
CA ASP A 793 13.29 -23.29 -7.69
C ASP A 793 13.52 -23.69 -9.16
N VAL A 794 14.25 -22.87 -9.92
CA VAL A 794 14.54 -23.09 -11.33
C VAL A 794 16.05 -23.08 -11.59
N PRO A 795 16.56 -23.98 -12.45
CA PRO A 795 17.98 -24.05 -12.76
C PRO A 795 18.37 -22.90 -13.70
N VAL A 796 19.21 -21.99 -13.22
CA VAL A 796 19.76 -20.87 -13.99
C VAL A 796 21.23 -20.64 -13.65
N LYS A 797 21.91 -19.81 -14.45
CA LYS A 797 23.31 -19.43 -14.23
C LYS A 797 23.41 -18.03 -13.64
N TYR A 798 24.46 -17.79 -12.86
CA TYR A 798 24.72 -16.50 -12.23
C TYR A 798 26.12 -16.00 -12.57
N ILE A 799 26.22 -14.68 -12.73
CA ILE A 799 27.48 -13.94 -12.64
C ILE A 799 27.62 -13.47 -11.19
N ILE A 800 28.66 -13.92 -10.49
CA ILE A 800 28.85 -13.60 -9.06
C ILE A 800 29.96 -12.59 -8.88
N SER A 801 29.63 -11.49 -8.21
CA SER A 801 30.57 -10.47 -7.75
C SER A 801 30.67 -10.50 -6.22
N TYR A 802 31.88 -10.26 -5.71
CA TYR A 802 32.17 -10.26 -4.28
C TYR A 802 32.57 -8.86 -3.81
N TYR A 803 32.24 -8.54 -2.57
CA TYR A 803 32.46 -7.23 -2.00
C TYR A 803 32.95 -7.36 -0.55
N GLU A 804 33.74 -6.37 -0.12
CA GLU A 804 34.11 -6.21 1.28
C GLU A 804 32.86 -5.97 2.15
N ASN A 805 32.94 -6.34 3.43
CA ASN A 805 31.95 -5.94 4.43
C ASN A 805 32.39 -4.64 5.12
N ASN A 806 31.66 -3.56 4.92
CA ASN A 806 31.87 -2.28 5.59
C ASN A 806 30.86 -2.10 6.74
N ASN A 807 31.16 -2.69 7.90
CA ASN A 807 30.32 -2.61 9.11
C ASN A 807 28.84 -3.03 8.89
N GLY A 808 28.61 -4.11 8.14
CA GLY A 808 27.28 -4.60 7.79
C GLY A 808 26.64 -3.90 6.59
N LYS A 809 27.43 -3.13 5.82
CA LYS A 809 27.05 -2.54 4.54
C LYS A 809 27.94 -3.07 3.42
N LEU A 810 27.46 -2.98 2.19
CA LEU A 810 28.21 -3.34 0.99
C LEU A 810 29.45 -2.43 0.86
N GLY A 811 30.64 -3.02 0.83
CA GLY A 811 31.91 -2.32 0.65
C GLY A 811 32.38 -2.30 -0.81
N LYS A 812 33.70 -2.15 -1.01
CA LYS A 812 34.30 -2.14 -2.35
C LYS A 812 34.17 -3.51 -3.02
N LYS A 813 34.02 -3.49 -4.35
CA LYS A 813 34.03 -4.71 -5.17
C LYS A 813 35.43 -5.33 -5.16
N LEU A 814 35.50 -6.62 -4.90
CA LEU A 814 36.73 -7.41 -4.94
C LEU A 814 37.02 -7.84 -6.38
N SER A 815 38.31 -7.97 -6.72
CA SER A 815 38.76 -8.45 -8.04
C SER A 815 38.52 -9.94 -8.25
N SER A 816 38.33 -10.70 -7.18
CA SER A 816 38.09 -12.15 -7.21
C SER A 816 37.31 -12.61 -5.98
N ALA A 817 36.85 -13.87 -6.01
CA ALA A 817 36.19 -14.50 -4.87
C ALA A 817 37.14 -14.57 -3.66
N PRO A 818 36.69 -14.18 -2.46
CA PRO A 818 37.54 -14.19 -1.28
C PRO A 818 37.78 -15.63 -0.83
N PHE A 819 38.99 -15.86 -0.32
CA PHE A 819 39.40 -17.11 0.33
C PHE A 819 39.89 -16.89 1.76
N ALA A 820 40.26 -15.64 2.09
CA ALA A 820 40.79 -15.27 3.39
C ALA A 820 39.66 -15.16 4.42
N ALA A 821 39.98 -15.45 5.69
CA ALA A 821 39.03 -15.29 6.77
C ALA A 821 38.46 -13.88 6.86
N GLY A 822 37.14 -13.77 7.05
CA GLY A 822 36.44 -12.49 7.07
C GLY A 822 34.96 -12.63 6.77
N THR A 823 34.24 -11.53 6.90
CA THR A 823 32.85 -11.43 6.43
C THR A 823 32.85 -10.64 5.13
N TYR A 824 32.14 -11.14 4.14
CA TYR A 824 32.04 -10.56 2.81
C TYR A 824 30.59 -10.53 2.36
N TYR A 825 30.33 -9.78 1.29
CA TYR A 825 29.08 -9.86 0.55
C TYR A 825 29.31 -10.51 -0.79
N ALA A 826 28.29 -11.23 -1.26
CA ALA A 826 28.21 -11.71 -2.62
C ALA A 826 26.91 -11.24 -3.26
N GLU A 827 27.01 -10.86 -4.52
CA GLU A 827 25.90 -10.49 -5.38
C GLU A 827 25.89 -11.45 -6.56
N ALA A 828 24.76 -12.13 -6.73
CA ALA A 828 24.50 -12.97 -7.88
C ALA A 828 23.57 -12.22 -8.82
N VAL A 829 24.00 -12.04 -10.07
CA VAL A 829 23.19 -11.48 -11.15
C VAL A 829 22.82 -12.62 -12.09
N LEU A 830 21.56 -12.70 -12.50
CA LEU A 830 21.12 -13.67 -13.50
C LEU A 830 21.93 -13.49 -14.78
N ASP A 831 22.56 -14.56 -15.27
CA ASP A 831 23.29 -14.55 -16.53
C ASP A 831 22.31 -14.66 -17.71
N THR A 832 22.02 -13.51 -18.34
CA THR A 832 21.14 -13.45 -19.52
C THR A 832 21.90 -13.59 -20.84
N ASN A 833 23.23 -13.77 -20.82
CA ASN A 833 24.11 -13.73 -22.00
C ASN A 833 23.87 -12.48 -22.88
N GLY A 834 23.67 -11.30 -22.25
CA GLY A 834 23.44 -10.03 -22.94
C GLY A 834 22.02 -9.81 -23.46
N LYS A 835 21.11 -10.77 -23.29
CA LYS A 835 19.68 -10.60 -23.64
C LYS A 835 18.93 -9.82 -22.56
N GLU A 836 17.84 -9.17 -22.93
CA GLU A 836 16.94 -8.50 -21.98
C GLU A 836 16.25 -9.51 -21.05
N THR A 837 15.80 -10.64 -21.60
CA THR A 837 15.20 -11.74 -20.85
C THR A 837 15.69 -13.11 -21.33
N ILE A 838 15.53 -14.12 -20.48
CA ILE A 838 15.72 -15.54 -20.83
C ILE A 838 14.44 -16.34 -20.57
N PRO A 839 14.06 -17.28 -21.45
CA PRO A 839 12.89 -18.12 -21.24
C PRO A 839 13.20 -19.23 -20.22
N VAL A 840 12.26 -19.48 -19.30
CA VAL A 840 12.31 -20.59 -18.34
C VAL A 840 10.94 -21.27 -18.29
N GLU A 841 10.93 -22.59 -18.46
CA GLU A 841 9.71 -23.41 -18.39
C GLU A 841 9.42 -23.85 -16.96
N VAL A 842 8.21 -23.57 -16.48
CA VAL A 842 7.71 -24.05 -15.19
C VAL A 842 6.27 -24.52 -15.35
N ASP A 843 6.04 -25.81 -15.08
CA ASP A 843 4.73 -26.48 -15.21
C ASP A 843 4.04 -26.31 -16.59
N GLY A 844 4.83 -26.27 -17.67
CA GLY A 844 4.31 -26.10 -19.03
C GLY A 844 3.94 -24.66 -19.40
N LYS A 845 4.33 -23.68 -18.56
CA LYS A 845 4.26 -22.25 -18.88
C LYS A 845 5.67 -21.68 -19.01
N THR A 846 5.89 -20.92 -20.08
CA THR A 846 7.11 -20.13 -20.31
C THR A 846 7.06 -18.82 -19.51
N TYR A 847 8.13 -18.53 -18.79
CA TYR A 847 8.39 -17.26 -18.11
C TYR A 847 9.61 -16.57 -18.72
N LYS A 848 9.59 -15.24 -18.83
CA LYS A 848 10.65 -14.41 -19.42
C LYS A 848 11.45 -13.70 -18.32
N LEU A 849 12.48 -14.36 -17.79
CA LEU A 849 13.24 -13.85 -16.65
C LEU A 849 14.16 -12.70 -17.05
N ALA A 850 14.01 -11.55 -16.40
CA ALA A 850 14.85 -10.37 -16.61
C ALA A 850 16.22 -10.47 -15.93
N LYS A 851 17.14 -9.56 -16.29
CA LYS A 851 18.35 -9.31 -15.49
C LYS A 851 17.97 -8.81 -14.09
N ILE A 852 18.11 -9.69 -13.11
CA ILE A 852 17.82 -9.43 -11.68
C ILE A 852 19.01 -9.80 -10.80
N ARG A 853 19.03 -9.29 -9.57
CA ARG A 853 20.08 -9.57 -8.59
C ARG A 853 19.56 -10.21 -7.32
N GLY A 854 20.40 -11.00 -6.69
CA GLY A 854 20.31 -11.43 -5.29
C GLY A 854 21.58 -11.05 -4.55
N ARG A 855 21.49 -10.82 -3.24
CA ARG A 855 22.65 -10.46 -2.41
C ARG A 855 22.58 -11.16 -1.06
N THR A 856 23.73 -11.61 -0.59
CA THR A 856 23.85 -12.23 0.74
C THR A 856 25.19 -11.91 1.38
N SER A 857 25.21 -11.83 2.72
CA SER A 857 26.46 -11.83 3.48
C SER A 857 26.89 -13.26 3.76
N PHE A 858 28.19 -13.54 3.76
CA PHE A 858 28.73 -14.82 4.22
C PHE A 858 30.04 -14.62 4.98
N THR A 859 30.43 -15.64 5.75
CA THR A 859 31.65 -15.57 6.58
C THR A 859 32.56 -16.76 6.30
N ILE A 860 33.83 -16.45 6.01
CA ILE A 860 34.93 -17.40 5.92
C ILE A 860 35.64 -17.41 7.27
N GLN A 861 35.76 -18.59 7.87
CA GLN A 861 36.41 -18.78 9.17
C GLN A 861 37.91 -19.07 8.99
N PRO A 862 38.80 -18.60 9.89
CA PRO A 862 40.24 -18.85 9.80
C PRO A 862 40.61 -20.33 9.78
N ASN A 863 41.59 -20.70 8.96
CA ASN A 863 42.12 -22.06 8.92
C ASN A 863 42.80 -22.37 10.28
N GLY A 864 42.39 -23.46 10.93
CA GLY A 864 42.84 -23.78 12.29
C GLY A 864 41.88 -23.35 13.40
N THR A 865 40.68 -22.88 13.07
CA THR A 865 39.57 -22.94 14.04
C THR A 865 39.19 -24.41 14.26
N THR A 866 39.69 -24.95 15.36
CA THR A 866 39.16 -26.19 15.96
C THR A 866 37.64 -26.09 15.91
N THR A 867 36.95 -27.11 15.40
CA THR A 867 35.49 -27.18 15.39
C THR A 867 35.00 -26.69 16.75
N VAL A 868 34.40 -25.49 16.79
CA VAL A 868 33.86 -24.99 18.05
C VAL A 868 32.73 -25.95 18.39
N ASN A 869 33.02 -26.79 19.35
CA ASN A 869 32.12 -27.81 19.85
C ASN A 869 30.92 -27.09 20.46
N GLN A 870 29.89 -26.82 19.66
CA GLN A 870 28.71 -26.11 20.14
C GLN A 870 27.85 -27.07 20.97
N PRO A 871 27.13 -26.58 22.00
CA PRO A 871 26.20 -27.42 22.76
C PRO A 871 25.12 -28.00 21.84
N LYS A 872 24.97 -29.34 21.80
CA LYS A 872 24.04 -30.06 20.90
C LYS A 872 22.91 -30.76 21.65
N THR A 873 23.24 -31.54 22.68
CA THR A 873 22.27 -32.42 23.35
C THR A 873 22.18 -32.16 24.85
N LEU A 874 20.95 -31.96 25.33
CA LEU A 874 20.61 -31.83 26.75
C LEU A 874 19.86 -33.08 27.25
N THR A 875 20.40 -33.74 28.26
CA THR A 875 19.81 -34.91 28.92
C THR A 875 19.56 -34.64 30.40
N LEU A 876 18.40 -35.09 30.90
CA LEU A 876 18.03 -35.03 32.31
C LEU A 876 18.13 -36.43 32.91
N SER A 877 18.67 -36.57 34.12
CA SER A 877 18.73 -37.87 34.82
C SER A 877 17.36 -38.52 35.04
N LYS A 878 16.30 -37.70 35.08
CA LYS A 878 14.93 -38.20 35.18
C LYS A 878 13.93 -37.20 34.62
N THR A 879 13.02 -37.68 33.77
CA THR A 879 11.99 -36.85 33.11
C THR A 879 10.61 -36.94 33.79
N SER A 880 10.44 -37.82 34.79
CA SER A 880 9.18 -38.03 35.50
C SER A 880 9.39 -38.34 36.99
N TYR A 881 8.81 -37.52 37.87
CA TYR A 881 8.85 -37.69 39.32
C TYR A 881 7.45 -37.90 39.88
N LYS A 882 7.35 -38.66 40.97
CA LYS A 882 6.12 -38.76 41.76
C LYS A 882 6.07 -37.63 42.78
N TYR A 883 4.91 -37.01 42.93
CA TYR A 883 4.70 -35.98 43.95
C TYR A 883 4.90 -36.53 45.37
N ASP A 884 5.81 -35.91 46.11
CA ASP A 884 6.13 -36.17 47.51
C ASP A 884 6.27 -34.88 48.34
N GLY A 885 5.97 -33.72 47.74
CA GLY A 885 6.07 -32.41 48.39
C GLY A 885 7.47 -31.78 48.40
N LYS A 886 8.50 -32.48 47.91
CA LYS A 886 9.87 -31.97 47.84
C LYS A 886 10.19 -31.37 46.47
N VAL A 887 11.04 -30.35 46.45
CA VAL A 887 11.55 -29.72 45.21
C VAL A 887 12.31 -30.75 44.37
N LYS A 888 12.05 -30.80 43.06
CA LYS A 888 12.74 -31.72 42.12
C LYS A 888 13.78 -30.99 41.28
N LYS A 889 15.04 -31.42 41.39
CA LYS A 889 16.23 -30.94 40.66
C LYS A 889 16.84 -32.12 39.89
N PRO A 890 16.35 -32.50 38.68
CA PRO A 890 17.07 -33.46 37.86
C PRO A 890 18.45 -32.90 37.53
N SER A 891 19.49 -33.72 37.69
CA SER A 891 20.82 -33.40 37.17
C SER A 891 20.79 -33.30 35.65
N VAL A 892 21.63 -32.40 35.13
CA VAL A 892 21.75 -32.04 33.73
C VAL A 892 23.06 -32.58 33.20
N THR A 893 23.01 -33.20 32.02
CA THR A 893 24.19 -33.54 31.23
C THR A 893 24.03 -32.92 29.86
N VAL A 894 25.01 -32.10 29.45
CA VAL A 894 25.05 -31.51 28.12
C VAL A 894 26.24 -32.10 27.36
N LYS A 895 26.02 -32.45 26.10
CA LYS A 895 27.09 -32.82 25.17
C LYS A 895 27.17 -31.83 24.02
N ASP A 896 28.39 -31.59 23.56
CA ASP A 896 28.67 -30.78 22.38
C ASP A 896 28.38 -31.53 21.06
N THR A 897 28.68 -30.88 19.94
CA THR A 897 28.52 -31.43 18.59
C THR A 897 29.34 -32.68 18.33
N ALA A 898 30.49 -32.84 18.99
CA ALA A 898 31.33 -34.04 18.93
C ALA A 898 30.89 -35.14 19.92
N GLY A 899 29.85 -34.91 20.71
CA GLY A 899 29.33 -35.87 21.69
C GLY A 899 30.11 -35.90 23.02
N LYS A 900 31.05 -34.97 23.23
CA LYS A 900 31.81 -34.83 24.48
C LYS A 900 30.98 -34.09 25.52
N VAL A 901 31.07 -34.51 26.78
CA VAL A 901 30.33 -33.90 27.89
C VAL A 901 30.92 -32.52 28.21
N ILE A 902 30.08 -31.49 28.18
CA ILE A 902 30.47 -30.12 28.52
C ILE A 902 30.60 -30.01 30.05
N PRO A 903 31.72 -29.51 30.58
CA PRO A 903 31.89 -29.30 32.02
C PRO A 903 30.87 -28.32 32.60
N ALA A 904 30.38 -28.58 33.81
CA ALA A 904 29.40 -27.71 34.49
C ALA A 904 29.91 -26.28 34.76
N SER A 905 31.23 -26.08 34.78
CA SER A 905 31.85 -24.76 34.85
C SER A 905 31.59 -23.90 33.62
N ASN A 906 31.14 -24.46 32.49
CA ASN A 906 30.87 -23.73 31.24
C ASN A 906 29.39 -23.44 31.00
N TYR A 907 28.51 -23.64 32.00
CA TYR A 907 27.12 -23.24 31.90
C TYR A 907 26.50 -22.95 33.26
N THR A 908 25.30 -22.35 33.23
CA THR A 908 24.42 -22.17 34.37
C THR A 908 23.12 -22.92 34.13
N VAL A 909 22.55 -23.51 35.19
CA VAL A 909 21.29 -24.26 35.10
C VAL A 909 20.22 -23.56 35.92
N THR A 910 19.18 -23.11 35.23
CA THR A 910 18.01 -22.46 35.83
C THR A 910 16.82 -23.39 35.77
N TYR A 911 16.10 -23.51 36.89
CA TYR A 911 14.93 -24.37 37.00
C TYR A 911 13.68 -23.54 37.26
N ALA A 912 12.57 -23.87 36.60
CA ALA A 912 11.29 -23.22 36.83
C ALA A 912 10.86 -23.26 38.31
N LYS A 913 10.27 -22.16 38.81
CA LYS A 913 9.72 -22.06 40.17
C LYS A 913 8.55 -23.04 40.36
N GLY A 914 8.20 -23.36 41.60
CA GLY A 914 7.00 -24.17 41.91
C GLY A 914 7.11 -25.69 41.69
N ARG A 915 8.26 -26.19 41.22
CA ARG A 915 8.65 -27.61 40.99
C ARG A 915 8.72 -28.53 42.22
N LYS A 916 7.91 -28.24 43.22
CA LYS A 916 7.50 -29.13 44.31
C LYS A 916 6.09 -29.68 44.08
N ASN A 917 5.29 -29.00 43.25
CA ASN A 917 3.89 -29.32 42.96
C ASN A 917 3.76 -30.20 41.70
N VAL A 918 2.57 -30.73 41.44
CA VAL A 918 2.28 -31.47 40.21
C VAL A 918 2.22 -30.50 39.04
N GLY A 919 2.95 -30.78 37.96
CA GLY A 919 3.13 -29.85 36.85
C GLY A 919 4.17 -30.33 35.85
N VAL A 920 4.34 -29.57 34.76
CA VAL A 920 5.45 -29.70 33.81
C VAL A 920 6.39 -28.52 34.06
N TYR A 921 7.68 -28.80 34.22
CA TYR A 921 8.68 -27.81 34.60
C TYR A 921 9.85 -27.83 33.62
N SER A 922 10.22 -26.65 33.14
CA SER A 922 11.39 -26.48 32.26
C SER A 922 12.68 -26.35 33.06
N VAL A 923 13.75 -26.90 32.50
CA VAL A 923 15.15 -26.72 32.90
C VAL A 923 15.85 -26.02 31.74
N LYS A 924 16.33 -24.80 31.99
CA LYS A 924 17.07 -23.98 31.01
C LYS A 924 18.56 -24.01 31.37
N VAL A 925 19.39 -24.29 30.39
CA VAL A 925 20.85 -24.26 30.49
C VAL A 925 21.35 -23.10 29.66
N SER A 926 22.06 -22.15 30.28
CA SER A 926 22.68 -21.02 29.60
C SER A 926 24.20 -21.21 29.62
N PHE A 927 24.81 -21.30 28.44
CA PHE A 927 26.24 -21.54 28.29
C PHE A 927 27.06 -20.26 28.50
N LYS A 928 28.29 -20.43 28.97
CA LYS A 928 29.23 -19.33 29.26
C LYS A 928 30.65 -19.72 28.85
N GLY A 929 31.53 -18.72 28.76
CA GLY A 929 32.90 -18.90 28.27
C GLY A 929 32.90 -19.21 26.77
N GLN A 930 33.64 -20.24 26.38
CA GLN A 930 33.79 -20.67 24.98
C GLN A 930 32.53 -21.30 24.34
N TYR A 931 31.51 -21.64 25.15
CA TYR A 931 30.23 -22.18 24.67
C TYR A 931 29.15 -21.08 24.72
N LYS A 932 28.35 -20.93 23.66
CA LYS A 932 27.32 -19.88 23.53
C LYS A 932 25.90 -20.44 23.43
N GLY A 933 24.89 -19.62 23.70
CA GLY A 933 23.47 -19.94 23.52
C GLY A 933 22.78 -20.56 24.74
N THR A 934 21.57 -21.11 24.52
CA THR A 934 20.79 -21.78 25.58
C THR A 934 20.11 -23.04 25.08
N LEU A 935 19.97 -24.05 25.94
CA LEU A 935 19.17 -25.27 25.68
C LEU A 935 18.12 -25.44 26.77
N SER A 936 16.93 -25.94 26.42
CA SER A 936 15.85 -26.17 27.37
C SER A 936 15.26 -27.57 27.26
N LYS A 937 14.95 -28.21 28.39
CA LYS A 937 14.27 -29.51 28.44
C LYS A 937 13.30 -29.58 29.63
N SER A 938 12.16 -30.23 29.43
CA SER A 938 11.13 -30.32 30.46
C SER A 938 11.08 -31.67 31.17
N PHE A 939 10.72 -31.67 32.45
CA PHE A 939 10.34 -32.87 33.21
C PHE A 939 8.97 -32.67 33.86
N LYS A 940 8.30 -33.77 34.21
CA LYS A 940 6.98 -33.73 34.86
C LYS A 940 7.02 -34.25 36.29
N ILE A 941 6.21 -33.64 37.16
CA ILE A 941 5.87 -34.17 38.47
C ILE A 941 4.42 -34.66 38.39
N VAL A 942 4.21 -35.97 38.53
CA VAL A 942 2.90 -36.62 38.45
C VAL A 942 2.27 -36.78 39.84
N PRO A 943 0.92 -36.78 39.95
CA PRO A 943 0.26 -36.95 41.25
C PRO A 943 0.55 -38.32 41.88
N LYS A 944 0.42 -38.39 43.21
CA LYS A 944 0.61 -39.64 43.96
C LYS A 944 -0.48 -40.65 43.60
N THR A 945 -0.07 -41.77 43.01
CA THR A 945 -0.98 -42.89 42.68
C THR A 945 -1.83 -43.31 43.88
N THR A 946 -3.12 -43.54 43.66
CA THR A 946 -4.03 -44.14 44.65
C THR A 946 -4.04 -45.67 44.58
N SER A 947 -4.51 -46.31 45.65
CA SER A 947 -4.71 -47.76 45.72
C SER A 947 -6.19 -48.08 45.94
N MET A 948 -6.72 -49.07 45.22
CA MET A 948 -8.09 -49.56 45.45
C MET A 948 -8.20 -50.29 46.79
N LYS A 949 -9.14 -49.89 47.64
CA LYS A 949 -9.52 -50.58 48.87
C LYS A 949 -10.29 -51.86 48.51
N SER A 950 -11.39 -51.73 47.77
CA SER A 950 -12.23 -52.88 47.38
C SER A 950 -12.87 -52.69 46.01
N VAL A 951 -13.15 -53.81 45.34
CA VAL A 951 -14.03 -53.87 44.17
C VAL A 951 -15.08 -54.94 44.48
N LYS A 952 -16.35 -54.54 44.60
CA LYS A 952 -17.46 -55.46 44.91
C LYS A 952 -18.43 -55.53 43.74
N GLY A 953 -18.83 -56.74 43.35
CA GLY A 953 -19.84 -56.95 42.31
C GLY A 953 -21.26 -56.86 42.84
N GLY A 954 -22.14 -56.20 42.09
CA GLY A 954 -23.59 -56.16 42.29
C GLY A 954 -24.34 -56.58 41.02
N LYS A 955 -25.68 -56.54 41.04
CA LYS A 955 -26.51 -56.82 39.85
C LYS A 955 -26.16 -55.83 38.75
N LYS A 956 -25.68 -56.33 37.60
CA LYS A 956 -25.19 -55.54 36.44
C LYS A 956 -24.28 -54.35 36.82
N SER A 957 -23.50 -54.45 37.91
CA SER A 957 -22.70 -53.33 38.43
C SER A 957 -21.46 -53.72 39.22
N LEU A 958 -20.52 -52.78 39.35
CA LEU A 958 -19.33 -52.87 40.21
C LEU A 958 -19.26 -51.64 41.10
N THR A 959 -19.01 -51.82 42.39
CA THR A 959 -18.69 -50.73 43.32
C THR A 959 -17.20 -50.74 43.62
N VAL A 960 -16.50 -49.69 43.18
CA VAL A 960 -15.07 -49.49 43.40
C VAL A 960 -14.90 -48.51 44.56
N LYS A 961 -14.07 -48.84 45.56
CA LYS A 961 -13.66 -47.97 46.66
C LYS A 961 -12.14 -47.84 46.68
N TRP A 962 -11.59 -46.65 46.91
CA TRP A 962 -10.14 -46.38 46.89
C TRP A 962 -9.68 -45.47 48.04
N LYS A 963 -8.35 -45.42 48.26
CA LYS A 963 -7.75 -44.51 49.24
C LYS A 963 -7.79 -43.07 48.72
N LYS A 964 -8.23 -42.11 49.55
CA LYS A 964 -8.26 -40.69 49.21
C LYS A 964 -6.84 -40.17 48.92
N GLN A 965 -6.69 -39.33 47.91
CA GLN A 965 -5.50 -38.52 47.64
C GLN A 965 -5.91 -37.04 47.64
N ALA A 966 -5.58 -36.34 48.72
CA ALA A 966 -6.04 -34.97 48.95
C ALA A 966 -5.09 -33.91 48.36
N LYS A 967 -3.78 -34.14 48.45
CA LYS A 967 -2.76 -33.17 48.01
C LYS A 967 -2.47 -33.32 46.52
N GLN A 968 -2.34 -32.19 45.81
CA GLN A 968 -1.95 -32.13 44.40
C GLN A 968 -2.70 -33.11 43.48
N THR A 969 -4.00 -33.31 43.73
CA THR A 969 -4.86 -34.22 42.97
C THR A 969 -6.20 -33.52 42.70
N THR A 970 -6.61 -33.45 41.43
CA THR A 970 -7.94 -32.94 41.03
C THR A 970 -8.99 -34.06 41.12
N GLY A 971 -8.65 -35.25 40.66
CA GLY A 971 -9.61 -36.35 40.57
C GLY A 971 -8.97 -37.69 40.24
N TYR A 972 -9.81 -38.64 39.84
CA TYR A 972 -9.40 -40.02 39.55
C TYR A 972 -9.92 -40.46 38.18
N GLN A 973 -9.23 -41.41 37.57
CA GLN A 973 -9.73 -42.14 36.41
C GLN A 973 -9.71 -43.63 36.72
N ILE A 974 -10.85 -44.27 36.56
CA ILE A 974 -11.01 -45.72 36.68
C ILE A 974 -11.10 -46.29 35.27
N GLN A 975 -10.37 -47.35 35.01
CA GLN A 975 -10.54 -48.18 33.83
C GLN A 975 -11.05 -49.56 34.22
N TYR A 976 -11.93 -50.11 33.39
CA TYR A 976 -12.41 -51.47 33.54
C TYR A 976 -12.51 -52.19 32.20
N SER A 977 -12.22 -53.50 32.20
CA SER A 977 -12.30 -54.37 31.02
C SER A 977 -12.61 -55.81 31.46
N VAL A 978 -13.13 -56.62 30.54
CA VAL A 978 -13.24 -58.08 30.72
C VAL A 978 -11.88 -58.79 30.53
N LYS A 979 -10.87 -58.08 30.00
CA LYS A 979 -9.51 -58.60 29.80
C LYS A 979 -8.55 -58.01 30.85
N LYS A 980 -7.80 -58.87 31.55
CA LYS A 980 -6.88 -58.49 32.65
C LYS A 980 -5.78 -57.52 32.20
N LYS A 981 -5.28 -57.69 30.97
CA LYS A 981 -4.22 -56.85 30.37
C LYS A 981 -4.74 -55.52 29.81
N PHE A 982 -6.06 -55.28 29.82
CA PHE A 982 -6.68 -54.08 29.25
C PHE A 982 -6.32 -53.85 27.78
N THR A 983 -6.21 -54.94 26.99
CA THR A 983 -5.85 -54.89 25.56
C THR A 983 -7.02 -54.51 24.65
N SER A 984 -8.26 -54.83 25.04
CA SER A 984 -9.47 -54.46 24.30
C SER A 984 -10.68 -54.30 25.22
N GLY A 985 -11.74 -53.66 24.72
CA GLY A 985 -12.98 -53.42 25.47
C GLY A 985 -12.80 -52.60 26.76
N VAL A 986 -11.82 -51.69 26.76
CA VAL A 986 -11.47 -50.85 27.93
C VAL A 986 -12.41 -49.66 28.01
N LYS A 987 -13.16 -49.57 29.09
CA LYS A 987 -14.02 -48.41 29.39
C LYS A 987 -13.41 -47.59 30.52
N SER A 988 -13.53 -46.26 30.43
CA SER A 988 -12.97 -45.32 31.41
C SER A 988 -14.06 -44.49 32.08
N VAL A 989 -13.93 -44.23 33.38
CA VAL A 989 -14.80 -43.33 34.15
C VAL A 989 -13.92 -42.29 34.83
N THR A 990 -14.22 -41.01 34.61
CA THR A 990 -13.51 -39.89 35.25
C THR A 990 -14.30 -39.38 36.45
N ILE A 991 -13.63 -39.22 37.58
CA ILE A 991 -14.18 -38.69 38.83
C ILE A 991 -13.54 -37.32 39.04
N LYS A 992 -14.35 -36.25 38.90
CA LYS A 992 -13.86 -34.85 38.89
C LYS A 992 -13.48 -34.30 40.27
N LYS A 993 -13.99 -34.88 41.36
CA LYS A 993 -13.75 -34.42 42.75
C LYS A 993 -12.80 -35.37 43.48
N ASN A 994 -11.67 -34.86 43.98
CA ASN A 994 -10.68 -35.65 44.74
C ASN A 994 -11.20 -36.20 46.09
N LYS A 995 -12.27 -35.59 46.64
CA LYS A 995 -12.96 -36.03 47.86
C LYS A 995 -13.76 -37.32 47.65
N THR A 996 -14.17 -37.62 46.42
CA THR A 996 -14.91 -38.84 46.10
C THR A 996 -13.99 -40.07 46.15
N THR A 997 -14.32 -41.04 46.99
CA THR A 997 -13.53 -42.28 47.22
C THR A 997 -14.27 -43.56 46.87
N SER A 998 -15.46 -43.45 46.26
CA SER A 998 -16.23 -44.58 45.75
C SER A 998 -16.99 -44.24 44.47
N LYS A 999 -17.16 -45.22 43.58
CA LYS A 999 -18.03 -45.13 42.41
C LYS A 999 -18.70 -46.46 42.12
N LYS A 1000 -20.02 -46.43 41.92
CA LYS A 1000 -20.80 -47.53 41.35
C LYS A 1000 -20.81 -47.39 39.81
N ILE A 1001 -20.32 -48.40 39.12
CA ILE A 1001 -20.33 -48.55 37.66
C ILE A 1001 -21.49 -49.48 37.33
N THR A 1002 -22.47 -49.02 36.55
CA THR A 1002 -23.70 -49.75 36.23
C THR A 1002 -23.71 -50.17 34.76
N LYS A 1003 -24.81 -50.80 34.29
CA LYS A 1003 -24.99 -51.27 32.91
C LYS A 1003 -23.91 -52.27 32.45
N LEU A 1004 -23.44 -53.11 33.36
CA LEU A 1004 -22.48 -54.18 33.05
C LEU A 1004 -23.20 -55.51 32.76
N LYS A 1005 -22.55 -56.41 32.01
CA LYS A 1005 -23.11 -57.74 31.71
C LYS A 1005 -23.28 -58.53 33.02
N LYS A 1006 -24.41 -59.24 33.17
CA LYS A 1006 -24.68 -60.12 34.33
C LYS A 1006 -23.67 -61.27 34.37
N ASN A 1007 -23.33 -61.75 35.58
CA ASN A 1007 -22.44 -62.90 35.80
C ASN A 1007 -21.05 -62.83 35.10
N LYS A 1008 -20.51 -61.63 34.83
CA LYS A 1008 -19.23 -61.44 34.11
C LYS A 1008 -18.13 -60.89 35.03
N LYS A 1009 -16.92 -61.43 34.89
CA LYS A 1009 -15.72 -60.96 35.60
C LYS A 1009 -15.13 -59.74 34.90
N TYR A 1010 -14.90 -58.67 35.66
CA TYR A 1010 -14.28 -57.44 35.18
C TYR A 1010 -13.01 -57.14 36.00
N TYR A 1011 -11.99 -56.68 35.31
CA TYR A 1011 -10.74 -56.17 35.86
C TYR A 1011 -10.80 -54.65 35.89
N VAL A 1012 -10.34 -54.06 36.99
CA VAL A 1012 -10.41 -52.64 37.27
C VAL A 1012 -9.02 -52.13 37.65
N ARG A 1013 -8.64 -50.97 37.15
CA ARG A 1013 -7.46 -50.20 37.58
C ARG A 1013 -7.82 -48.74 37.76
N ILE A 1014 -7.15 -48.04 38.67
CA ILE A 1014 -7.42 -46.62 38.95
C ILE A 1014 -6.12 -45.83 38.93
N ARG A 1015 -6.17 -44.57 38.48
CA ARG A 1015 -5.07 -43.60 38.59
C ARG A 1015 -5.59 -42.25 39.06
N THR A 1016 -4.72 -41.46 39.66
CA THR A 1016 -5.02 -40.06 40.01
C THR A 1016 -4.67 -39.14 38.85
N TYR A 1017 -5.34 -37.99 38.76
CA TYR A 1017 -4.93 -36.91 37.87
C TYR A 1017 -5.02 -35.54 38.56
N LYS A 1018 -4.22 -34.61 38.07
CA LYS A 1018 -4.30 -33.18 38.40
C LYS A 1018 -4.45 -32.40 37.11
N THR A 1019 -5.39 -31.46 37.08
CA THR A 1019 -5.47 -30.48 36.01
C THR A 1019 -4.55 -29.30 36.35
N VAL A 1020 -3.70 -28.92 35.42
CA VAL A 1020 -2.75 -27.80 35.51
C VAL A 1020 -2.78 -26.99 34.21
N LYS A 1021 -2.29 -25.76 34.24
CA LYS A 1021 -2.06 -24.96 33.03
C LYS A 1021 -0.65 -25.26 32.49
N VAL A 1022 -0.55 -25.59 31.21
CA VAL A 1022 0.72 -25.78 30.48
C VAL A 1022 0.59 -24.98 29.18
N ASN A 1023 1.45 -23.97 28.98
CA ASN A 1023 1.41 -23.05 27.83
C ASN A 1023 -0.01 -22.49 27.59
N GLY A 1024 -0.64 -21.92 28.63
CA GLY A 1024 -2.01 -21.37 28.57
C GLY A 1024 -3.15 -22.41 28.56
N LYS A 1025 -2.90 -23.64 28.11
CA LYS A 1025 -3.91 -24.71 27.96
C LYS A 1025 -4.10 -25.54 29.23
N SER A 1026 -5.33 -25.97 29.49
CA SER A 1026 -5.66 -26.85 30.63
C SER A 1026 -5.33 -28.32 30.33
N THR A 1027 -4.32 -28.87 31.00
CA THR A 1027 -3.80 -30.23 30.76
C THR A 1027 -3.96 -31.14 31.99
N LYS A 1028 -4.38 -32.40 31.80
CA LYS A 1028 -4.45 -33.41 32.86
C LYS A 1028 -3.16 -34.22 32.95
N ILE A 1029 -2.44 -34.11 34.06
CA ILE A 1029 -1.26 -34.94 34.38
C ILE A 1029 -1.70 -36.14 35.21
N TYR A 1030 -1.43 -37.34 34.71
CA TYR A 1030 -1.85 -38.61 35.32
C TYR A 1030 -0.71 -39.31 36.07
N SER A 1031 -1.05 -39.98 37.17
CA SER A 1031 -0.16 -40.96 37.80
C SER A 1031 -0.08 -42.26 37.01
N SER A 1032 0.88 -43.12 37.35
CA SER A 1032 0.84 -44.53 36.98
C SER A 1032 -0.45 -45.20 37.46
N TRP A 1033 -0.88 -46.24 36.76
CA TRP A 1033 -2.04 -47.06 37.15
C TRP A 1033 -1.78 -47.82 38.47
N SER A 1034 -2.82 -48.02 39.26
CA SER A 1034 -2.80 -48.91 40.42
C SER A 1034 -2.61 -50.36 39.99
N LYS A 1035 -2.25 -51.22 40.96
CA LYS A 1035 -2.43 -52.67 40.82
C LYS A 1035 -3.88 -53.00 40.40
N VAL A 1036 -4.03 -53.96 39.50
CA VAL A 1036 -5.33 -54.40 38.96
C VAL A 1036 -6.06 -55.22 40.03
N LYS A 1037 -7.35 -54.97 40.22
CA LYS A 1037 -8.26 -55.82 41.01
C LYS A 1037 -9.40 -56.30 40.12
N SER A 1038 -10.13 -57.34 40.52
CA SER A 1038 -11.27 -57.83 39.76
C SER A 1038 -12.44 -58.18 40.66
N ALA A 1039 -13.64 -58.21 40.06
CA ALA A 1039 -14.85 -58.74 40.69
C ALA A 1039 -15.80 -59.27 39.62
N LYS A 1040 -16.65 -60.23 40.00
CA LYS A 1040 -17.71 -60.78 39.15
C LYS A 1040 -19.03 -60.07 39.45
N THR A 1041 -19.76 -59.63 38.43
CA THR A 1041 -21.12 -59.08 38.62
C THR A 1041 -22.06 -60.19 39.11
N ARG A 1042 -23.04 -59.84 39.96
CA ARG A 1042 -24.02 -60.82 40.49
C ARG A 1042 -25.06 -61.18 39.42
N LYS A 1043 -25.74 -62.32 39.61
CA LYS A 1043 -26.83 -62.80 38.73
C LYS A 1043 -27.91 -61.74 38.59
#